data_AF-A0A1W0A6P6-F1
#
_entry.id   AF-A0A1W0A6P6-F1
#
_cell.length_a   1.000
_cell.length_b   1.000
_cell.length_c   1.000
_cell.angle_alpha   90.00
_cell.angle_beta   90.00
_cell.angle_gamma   90.00
#
_symmetry.space_group_name_H-M   'P 1'
#
loop_
_entity.id
_entity.type
_entity.pdbx_description
1 polymer ?
#
loop_
_entity_poly.entity_id
_entity_poly.type
_entity_poly.pdbx_seq_one_letter_code
_entity_poly.pdbx_strand_id
1 'polypeptide(L)'
;MANANYLSAILASIILIATCSIYISTNATWNTFKQTTKRAASGLRRNIDTIALVHEINTTTQLSRNAYMLYATDSTTACNAIIMANNIRHQGTPFSIDIVVLVANTVQQSIQDAMSNQGLVVVPVEPWYQVNAPHPTWQASLTKLRIFEEHGYDRIIFIDSDAWLHRNLDHLFDLREAVFWAPRAYYQDQPFIASTLLVVKPSNFLFQQLVDAIHEHPNEEWYDMDVLNAVWKDQYGMLPNHYVVLNAHLNSDKTFGFTSAQERINKTYIHHFSEMPNGRYGKPWTFGRNIGDRNPVWNPMFYELFEKYWESYDKLCSWRSISMFYGESCFVAIEFHLNPSRLGNARESSPRVNNIVQHVQLQEANSSANLTEQSSLNATDIVSLPDEIESIPLTPETTVATTTNPPTQSSEKWAYMLYATDYITACNALIMAKNIRLLGTPKSIDVTVLVTAFMSDITKHKLSQEGLVVITVELWQQRNAPHDTWIDSLTKLRIFEERGYDKVIYIDSDAWLHRNLDQLFQLPDAVFWAPRAYYQDQPSVASTLLVFKPSNYNFQKMLAAVQEHSTEEWYDMDVLNIVWKNQYGMLPNHFVFLNSELNSDRTFEFESVEARINATYIHHFSMMDNGKYGKPWRMNRYNIIRKPEWSPMFYRLFDLYWESKDKYCSNPVVYIDDMCHLLFGHPRTHSGTQMRFFVFFVALLIAVAVVADPPERDDDPRLQKIRILRNEALKLKDNRSYGKSVKKLDKAIRQLRDLHESRTDVKKRTADAALLGQTMTELGNVLALDQRYQDAERVLKQAVDLNLKVLGDSHPSYSLSLRNLAEVYMALDKYDEAISSYKTLKFHAQQGLGQQHSAVIDASRRMGESFEKIGKTKKAIKVYKTILKQLDLPTPESSGPIMSEPGVGEIYMGLAGCLLKVNKLDEAIVYGERAEHIFRIRDGENSMTYAFSQNVLAGIYTHKGEEDIALDYLENAQRIAVREYGLTHDIVKAGQKNIEQLIDRIEERKQLRKKKQEQAKEQGKEEAKEEQSQDEKTEL
;
A
#
# COMPACT_ATOMS: atom_id res chain seq x y z
N MET A 1 -58.34 26.86 9.10
CA MET A 1 -57.72 27.96 8.31
C MET A 1 -56.21 27.96 8.56
N ALA A 2 -55.45 27.06 7.91
CA ALA A 2 -54.01 26.90 8.18
C ALA A 2 -53.12 27.08 6.94
N ASN A 3 -53.60 26.71 5.75
CA ASN A 3 -52.75 26.65 4.54
C ASN A 3 -52.59 27.98 3.78
N ALA A 4 -53.22 29.07 4.24
CA ALA A 4 -53.12 30.38 3.57
C ALA A 4 -51.73 31.03 3.74
N ASN A 5 -51.06 30.80 4.87
CA ASN A 5 -49.83 31.52 5.23
C ASN A 5 -48.56 30.96 4.56
N TYR A 6 -48.59 29.70 4.10
CA TYR A 6 -47.46 29.11 3.37
C TYR A 6 -47.41 29.61 1.91
N LEU A 7 -48.57 29.72 1.25
CA LEU A 7 -48.63 30.15 -0.14
C LEU A 7 -48.23 31.64 -0.30
N SER A 8 -48.62 32.49 0.66
CA SER A 8 -48.22 33.90 0.69
C SER A 8 -46.73 34.07 1.00
N ALA A 9 -46.16 33.26 1.90
CA ALA A 9 -44.72 33.27 2.16
C ALA A 9 -43.91 32.85 0.93
N ILE A 10 -44.33 31.81 0.21
CA ILE A 10 -43.67 31.35 -1.02
C ILE A 10 -43.79 32.39 -2.14
N LEU A 11 -44.97 32.98 -2.35
CA LEU A 11 -45.14 34.08 -3.33
C LEU A 11 -44.30 35.30 -2.97
N ALA A 12 -44.22 35.69 -1.69
CA ALA A 12 -43.34 36.76 -1.23
C ALA A 12 -41.87 36.44 -1.50
N SER A 13 -41.41 35.22 -1.22
CA SER A 13 -40.04 34.77 -1.53
C SER A 13 -39.74 34.77 -3.03
N ILE A 14 -40.67 34.32 -3.88
CA ILE A 14 -40.52 34.34 -5.34
C ILE A 14 -40.45 35.79 -5.86
N ILE A 15 -41.28 36.70 -5.35
CA ILE A 15 -41.21 38.13 -5.68
C ILE A 15 -39.88 38.74 -5.19
N LEU A 16 -39.38 38.34 -4.01
CA LEU A 16 -38.09 38.81 -3.48
C LEU A 16 -36.93 38.33 -4.37
N ILE A 17 -36.92 37.06 -4.77
CA ILE A 17 -35.89 36.48 -5.66
C ILE A 17 -35.96 37.13 -7.05
N ALA A 18 -37.16 37.31 -7.62
CA ALA A 18 -37.34 37.97 -8.91
C ALA A 18 -36.90 39.44 -8.89
N THR A 19 -37.23 40.19 -7.83
CA THR A 19 -36.79 41.58 -7.68
C THR A 19 -35.28 41.67 -7.45
N CYS A 20 -34.67 40.79 -6.66
CA CYS A 20 -33.21 40.68 -6.55
C CYS A 20 -32.52 40.34 -7.88
N SER A 21 -33.08 39.41 -8.68
CA SER A 21 -32.56 39.08 -10.02
C SER A 21 -32.62 40.25 -11.00
N ILE A 22 -33.64 41.12 -10.89
CA ILE A 22 -33.70 42.36 -11.67
C ILE A 22 -32.70 43.39 -11.13
N TYR A 23 -32.59 43.55 -9.81
CA TYR A 23 -31.74 44.57 -9.18
C TYR A 23 -30.25 44.39 -9.46
N ILE A 24 -29.78 43.15 -9.60
CA ILE A 24 -28.38 42.81 -9.96
C ILE A 24 -28.02 43.25 -11.40
N SER A 25 -28.98 43.65 -12.23
CA SER A 25 -28.72 44.16 -13.58
C SER A 25 -28.36 45.66 -13.67
N THR A 26 -28.46 46.43 -12.59
CA THR A 26 -28.20 47.88 -12.58
C THR A 26 -27.27 48.32 -11.43
N ASN A 27 -26.07 48.80 -11.78
CA ASN A 27 -25.06 49.30 -10.84
C ASN A 27 -25.49 50.59 -10.12
N ALA A 28 -25.75 50.54 -8.80
CA ALA A 28 -25.85 51.74 -7.95
C ALA A 28 -25.55 51.49 -6.45
N THR A 29 -24.58 52.24 -5.92
CA THR A 29 -24.47 52.67 -4.50
C THR A 29 -24.62 51.63 -3.36
N TRP A 30 -23.58 50.83 -3.09
CA TRP A 30 -23.41 50.15 -1.78
C TRP A 30 -22.77 51.04 -0.70
N ASN A 31 -22.00 52.07 -1.09
CA ASN A 31 -21.23 52.90 -0.16
C ASN A 31 -22.08 53.72 0.83
N THR A 32 -23.32 54.05 0.49
CA THR A 32 -24.22 54.85 1.35
C THR A 32 -24.70 54.09 2.59
N PHE A 33 -24.74 52.75 2.55
CA PHE A 33 -25.18 51.92 3.68
C PHE A 33 -24.11 51.79 4.78
N LYS A 34 -22.83 51.84 4.40
CA LYS A 34 -21.67 51.64 5.30
C LYS A 34 -21.43 52.79 6.29
N GLN A 35 -22.02 53.97 6.09
CA GLN A 35 -21.86 55.11 7.01
C GLN A 35 -22.88 55.12 8.17
N THR A 36 -24.08 54.57 7.98
CA THR A 36 -25.18 54.70 8.94
C THR A 36 -25.06 53.74 10.13
N THR A 37 -24.56 52.53 9.91
CA THR A 37 -24.46 51.48 10.94
C THR A 37 -23.29 51.68 11.92
N LYS A 38 -22.31 52.51 11.58
CA LYS A 38 -21.10 52.77 12.41
C LYS A 38 -21.35 53.65 13.65
N ARG A 39 -22.60 53.99 13.99
CA ARG A 39 -22.98 54.85 15.13
C ARG A 39 -23.72 54.16 16.29
N ALA A 40 -23.97 52.85 16.21
CA ALA A 40 -24.85 52.14 17.16
C ALA A 40 -24.13 51.12 18.10
N ALA A 41 -22.81 51.00 18.04
CA ALA A 41 -22.04 49.94 18.73
C ALA A 41 -20.88 50.48 19.61
N SER A 42 -21.06 51.64 20.24
CA SER A 42 -20.07 52.25 21.14
C SER A 42 -20.72 52.57 22.50
N GLY A 43 -20.70 51.63 23.45
CA GLY A 43 -21.62 51.68 24.60
C GLY A 43 -21.23 51.09 25.96
N LEU A 44 -20.09 50.38 26.12
CA LEU A 44 -19.53 49.95 27.41
C LEU A 44 -18.03 49.61 27.18
N ARG A 45 -17.04 50.44 27.56
CA ARG A 45 -16.50 50.72 28.92
C ARG A 45 -15.76 49.50 29.51
N ARG A 46 -14.46 49.50 29.84
CA ARG A 46 -13.24 50.31 29.60
C ARG A 46 -12.16 49.74 30.56
N ASN A 47 -10.90 49.66 30.13
CA ASN A 47 -9.64 49.76 30.89
C ASN A 47 -9.48 49.05 32.26
N ILE A 48 -8.61 48.03 32.31
CA ILE A 48 -7.45 47.89 33.24
C ILE A 48 -6.34 47.10 32.50
N ASP A 49 -5.05 47.46 32.48
CA ASP A 49 -4.49 48.80 32.20
C ASP A 49 -3.14 48.74 31.41
N THR A 50 -1.96 49.01 32.02
CA THR A 50 -0.68 49.29 31.30
C THR A 50 0.58 48.71 32.00
N ILE A 51 1.73 48.67 31.28
CA ILE A 51 3.12 48.32 31.69
C ILE A 51 3.43 46.80 31.59
N ALA A 52 4.53 46.31 31.00
CA ALA A 52 5.74 46.96 30.48
C ALA A 52 6.08 46.59 29.01
N LEU A 53 6.88 47.45 28.37
CA LEU A 53 7.66 47.15 27.15
C LEU A 53 9.13 46.90 27.56
N VAL A 54 9.96 46.37 26.64
CA VAL A 54 11.43 46.20 26.77
C VAL A 54 11.88 45.03 27.65
N HIS A 55 11.77 43.83 27.08
CA HIS A 55 12.95 42.96 27.00
C HIS A 55 13.01 42.33 25.60
N GLU A 56 13.58 43.07 24.66
CA GLU A 56 13.77 42.64 23.27
C GLU A 56 15.17 42.03 23.11
N ILE A 57 15.32 41.04 22.23
CA ILE A 57 16.60 40.49 21.75
C ILE A 57 17.51 39.86 22.83
N ASN A 58 17.27 38.57 23.14
CA ASN A 58 18.34 37.55 23.10
C ASN A 58 17.82 36.11 23.34
N THR A 59 17.41 35.44 22.27
CA THR A 59 17.66 34.01 22.08
C THR A 59 18.01 33.76 20.62
N THR A 60 19.30 33.55 20.36
CA THR A 60 19.80 33.04 19.07
C THR A 60 19.09 31.71 18.77
N THR A 61 18.76 31.43 17.51
CA THR A 61 18.24 30.11 17.12
C THR A 61 19.33 29.05 17.32
N GLN A 62 19.29 28.39 18.47
CA GLN A 62 20.19 27.30 18.81
C GLN A 62 19.82 26.10 17.93
N LEU A 63 20.75 25.70 17.06
CA LEU A 63 20.61 24.51 16.23
C LEU A 63 20.56 23.27 17.14
N SER A 64 19.56 22.40 16.95
CA SER A 64 19.40 21.18 17.74
C SER A 64 20.62 20.28 17.58
N ARG A 65 21.29 19.96 18.69
CA ARG A 65 22.55 19.21 18.68
C ARG A 65 22.27 17.73 18.92
N ASN A 66 22.39 16.94 17.86
CA ASN A 66 22.17 15.49 17.88
C ASN A 66 23.51 14.75 17.90
N ALA A 67 23.56 13.60 18.57
CA ALA A 67 24.77 12.76 18.64
C ALA A 67 24.49 11.26 18.71
N TYR A 68 25.39 10.44 18.16
CA TYR A 68 25.47 9.04 18.60
C TYR A 68 26.15 8.99 19.96
N MET A 69 25.69 8.12 20.85
CA MET A 69 26.36 7.80 22.11
C MET A 69 26.81 6.35 22.15
N LEU A 70 28.05 6.18 22.58
CA LEU A 70 28.72 4.90 22.82
C LEU A 70 29.27 4.93 24.25
N TYR A 71 29.74 3.80 24.76
CA TYR A 71 30.31 3.75 26.11
C TYR A 71 31.57 2.88 26.17
N ALA A 72 32.48 3.23 27.06
CA ALA A 72 33.70 2.48 27.30
C ALA A 72 34.01 2.41 28.81
N THR A 73 34.02 1.20 29.36
CA THR A 73 34.37 0.91 30.76
C THR A 73 35.76 0.28 30.90
N ASP A 74 36.37 -0.15 29.79
CA ASP A 74 37.71 -0.70 29.73
C ASP A 74 38.37 -0.41 28.36
N SER A 75 39.62 -0.86 28.16
CA SER A 75 40.33 -0.66 26.89
C SER A 75 39.79 -1.52 25.72
N THR A 76 38.89 -2.47 25.97
CA THR A 76 38.28 -3.33 24.94
C THR A 76 37.02 -2.68 24.39
N THR A 77 36.08 -2.32 25.25
CA THR A 77 34.91 -1.49 24.95
C THR A 77 35.32 -0.15 24.33
N ALA A 78 36.44 0.44 24.76
CA ALA A 78 37.02 1.61 24.10
C ALA A 78 37.41 1.37 22.63
N CYS A 79 38.03 0.23 22.31
CA CYS A 79 38.32 -0.16 20.93
C CYS A 79 37.04 -0.44 20.14
N ASN A 80 36.08 -1.14 20.75
CA ASN A 80 34.78 -1.44 20.14
C ASN A 80 34.00 -0.16 19.80
N ALA A 81 34.05 0.85 20.68
CA ALA A 81 33.47 2.16 20.45
C ALA A 81 34.14 2.91 19.28
N ILE A 82 35.47 2.83 19.13
CA ILE A 82 36.17 3.39 17.95
C ILE A 82 35.76 2.65 16.66
N ILE A 83 35.70 1.31 16.68
CA ILE A 83 35.27 0.50 15.53
C ILE A 83 33.82 0.86 15.12
N MET A 84 32.92 0.96 16.10
CA MET A 84 31.52 1.36 15.89
C MET A 84 31.41 2.79 15.37
N ALA A 85 32.13 3.75 15.95
CA ALA A 85 32.13 5.13 15.50
C ALA A 85 32.64 5.27 14.05
N ASN A 86 33.73 4.57 13.71
CA ASN A 86 34.21 4.49 12.34
C ASN A 86 33.16 3.85 11.40
N ASN A 87 32.47 2.79 11.85
CA ASN A 87 31.39 2.16 11.08
C ASN A 87 30.24 3.15 10.83
N ILE A 88 29.74 3.84 11.86
CA ILE A 88 28.72 4.90 11.75
C ILE A 88 29.13 5.95 10.69
N ARG A 89 30.39 6.43 10.71
CA ARG A 89 30.91 7.32 9.65
C ARG A 89 30.95 6.66 8.26
N HIS A 90 31.27 5.37 8.16
CA HIS A 90 31.22 4.62 6.88
C HIS A 90 29.79 4.36 6.38
N GLN A 91 28.77 4.35 7.26
CA GLN A 91 27.36 4.39 6.88
C GLN A 91 26.87 5.80 6.47
N GLY A 92 27.78 6.78 6.35
CA GLY A 92 27.49 8.11 5.81
C GLY A 92 27.10 9.17 6.84
N THR A 93 27.10 8.87 8.14
CA THR A 93 26.73 9.85 9.18
C THR A 93 27.67 11.07 9.16
N PRO A 94 27.16 12.28 8.84
CA PRO A 94 27.99 13.46 8.60
C PRO A 94 28.67 13.95 9.88
N PHE A 95 29.87 14.52 9.75
CA PHE A 95 30.66 15.07 10.87
C PHE A 95 29.97 16.21 11.65
N SER A 96 28.84 16.73 11.17
CA SER A 96 27.96 17.66 11.91
C SER A 96 27.09 16.99 12.97
N ILE A 97 27.00 15.67 12.97
CA ILE A 97 26.45 14.86 14.06
C ILE A 97 27.65 14.35 14.86
N ASP A 98 27.71 14.70 16.14
CA ASP A 98 28.79 14.27 17.03
C ASP A 98 28.69 12.74 17.27
N ILE A 99 29.83 12.08 17.47
CA ILE A 99 29.86 10.72 18.03
C ILE A 99 30.55 10.83 19.38
N VAL A 100 29.75 10.67 20.43
CA VAL A 100 30.14 10.84 21.82
C VAL A 100 30.44 9.47 22.42
N VAL A 101 31.51 9.37 23.21
CA VAL A 101 31.81 8.18 24.00
C VAL A 101 31.77 8.57 25.48
N LEU A 102 30.88 7.94 26.24
CA LEU A 102 30.87 8.02 27.70
C LEU A 102 31.97 7.09 28.23
N VAL A 103 33.02 7.66 28.80
CA VAL A 103 34.23 6.92 29.18
C VAL A 103 34.37 6.88 30.70
N ALA A 104 34.43 5.68 31.28
CA ALA A 104 34.68 5.51 32.70
C ALA A 104 36.12 5.90 33.06
N ASN A 105 36.33 6.38 34.28
CA ASN A 105 37.64 6.75 34.84
C ASN A 105 38.68 5.60 34.86
N THR A 106 38.25 4.35 34.65
CA THR A 106 39.09 3.15 34.44
C THR A 106 39.81 3.11 33.08
N VAL A 107 39.43 3.94 32.10
CA VAL A 107 40.04 3.96 30.76
C VAL A 107 41.17 4.99 30.71
N GLN A 108 42.39 4.52 30.43
CA GLN A 108 43.61 5.34 30.39
C GLN A 108 43.48 6.58 29.49
N GLN A 109 44.04 7.71 29.93
CA GLN A 109 43.99 8.98 29.21
C GLN A 109 44.51 8.87 27.77
N SER A 110 45.60 8.12 27.54
CA SER A 110 46.15 7.87 26.20
C SER A 110 45.16 7.25 25.21
N ILE A 111 44.15 6.53 25.71
CA ILE A 111 43.06 5.94 24.91
C ILE A 111 41.98 6.98 24.62
N GLN A 112 41.68 7.84 25.60
CA GLN A 112 40.78 8.99 25.44
C GLN A 112 41.33 10.00 24.43
N ASP A 113 42.65 10.24 24.47
CA ASP A 113 43.37 11.05 23.51
C ASP A 113 43.32 10.39 22.11
N ALA A 114 43.48 9.07 22.02
CA ALA A 114 43.37 8.33 20.76
C ALA A 114 41.96 8.37 20.15
N MET A 115 40.90 8.34 20.97
CA MET A 115 39.51 8.59 20.54
C MET A 115 39.33 10.01 20.02
N SER A 116 39.80 11.00 20.77
CA SER A 116 39.69 12.42 20.45
C SER A 116 40.40 12.77 19.13
N ASN A 117 41.59 12.18 18.91
CA ASN A 117 42.34 12.29 17.65
C ASN A 117 41.65 11.64 16.44
N GLN A 118 40.66 10.76 16.65
CA GLN A 118 39.80 10.22 15.58
C GLN A 118 38.50 11.02 15.39
N GLY A 119 38.37 12.18 16.04
CA GLY A 119 37.20 13.07 15.92
C GLY A 119 35.98 12.59 16.72
N LEU A 120 36.21 11.87 17.82
CA LEU A 120 35.17 11.47 18.77
C LEU A 120 35.12 12.44 19.95
N VAL A 121 33.93 12.70 20.47
CA VAL A 121 33.73 13.55 21.66
C VAL A 121 33.79 12.66 22.90
N VAL A 122 34.92 12.67 23.61
CA VAL A 122 35.06 11.93 24.87
C VAL A 122 34.41 12.72 26.01
N VAL A 123 33.53 12.05 26.75
CA VAL A 123 32.90 12.58 27.97
C VAL A 123 33.25 11.64 29.13
N PRO A 124 34.06 12.07 30.11
CA PRO A 124 34.36 11.24 31.27
C PRO A 124 33.11 11.12 32.17
N VAL A 125 32.84 9.91 32.65
CA VAL A 125 31.72 9.60 33.54
C VAL A 125 32.17 8.73 34.72
N GLU A 126 31.52 8.90 35.86
CA GLU A 126 31.70 7.98 36.99
C GLU A 126 30.96 6.66 36.71
N PRO A 127 31.64 5.50 36.81
CA PRO A 127 31.02 4.20 36.55
C PRO A 127 29.97 3.84 37.60
N TRP A 128 28.86 3.25 37.15
CA TRP A 128 27.83 2.69 38.02
C TRP A 128 28.09 1.20 38.24
N TYR A 129 28.55 0.87 39.45
CA TYR A 129 28.85 -0.49 39.88
C TYR A 129 27.68 -1.11 40.66
N GLN A 130 27.21 -2.27 40.21
CA GLN A 130 26.28 -3.11 40.95
C GLN A 130 27.05 -3.99 41.94
N VAL A 131 26.72 -3.89 43.24
CA VAL A 131 27.44 -4.58 44.33
C VAL A 131 27.30 -6.10 44.24
N ASN A 132 26.12 -6.60 43.84
CA ASN A 132 25.78 -8.02 43.80
C ASN A 132 25.94 -8.67 42.41
N ALA A 133 26.64 -8.04 41.47
CA ALA A 133 26.73 -8.55 40.09
C ALA A 133 27.38 -9.95 40.02
N PRO A 134 26.73 -10.97 39.41
CA PRO A 134 27.22 -12.35 39.44
C PRO A 134 28.46 -12.62 38.57
N HIS A 135 28.93 -11.63 37.79
CA HIS A 135 30.20 -11.71 37.06
C HIS A 135 30.84 -10.31 36.93
N PRO A 136 32.17 -10.16 37.12
CA PRO A 136 32.84 -8.84 37.06
C PRO A 136 32.61 -8.05 35.76
N THR A 137 32.47 -8.73 34.62
CA THR A 137 32.18 -8.10 33.32
C THR A 137 30.85 -7.36 33.27
N TRP A 138 29.89 -7.69 34.15
CA TRP A 138 28.59 -7.03 34.25
C TRP A 138 28.51 -6.05 35.41
N GLN A 139 29.52 -6.00 36.29
CA GLN A 139 29.53 -5.14 37.47
C GLN A 139 29.34 -3.66 37.11
N ALA A 140 29.95 -3.20 36.01
CA ALA A 140 29.81 -1.83 35.51
C ALA A 140 28.69 -1.63 34.46
N SER A 141 27.84 -2.64 34.21
CA SER A 141 26.89 -2.64 33.08
C SER A 141 25.88 -1.50 33.11
N LEU A 142 25.46 -1.07 34.31
CA LEU A 142 24.55 0.05 34.53
C LEU A 142 25.15 1.40 34.10
N THR A 143 26.47 1.52 33.92
CA THR A 143 27.14 2.76 33.46
C THR A 143 26.58 3.27 32.13
N LYS A 144 26.10 2.38 31.25
CA LYS A 144 25.49 2.80 29.97
C LYS A 144 24.18 3.59 30.17
N LEU A 145 23.49 3.45 31.30
CA LEU A 145 22.27 4.21 31.60
C LEU A 145 22.54 5.69 31.88
N ARG A 146 23.80 6.09 32.07
CA ARG A 146 24.19 7.50 32.18
C ARG A 146 23.97 8.32 30.90
N ILE A 147 23.64 7.68 29.77
CA ILE A 147 23.14 8.35 28.55
C ILE A 147 21.87 9.19 28.76
N PHE A 148 21.13 8.98 29.86
CA PHE A 148 19.98 9.81 30.23
C PHE A 148 20.40 11.14 30.90
N GLU A 149 21.65 11.31 31.32
CA GLU A 149 22.20 12.54 31.90
C GLU A 149 22.39 13.64 30.83
N GLU A 150 22.11 14.91 31.17
CA GLU A 150 22.12 16.02 30.20
C GLU A 150 23.55 16.44 29.78
N HIS A 151 24.12 15.75 28.80
CA HIS A 151 25.42 16.08 28.19
C HIS A 151 25.37 17.20 27.13
N GLY A 152 24.31 18.02 27.11
CA GLY A 152 24.17 19.14 26.15
C GLY A 152 23.82 18.72 24.71
N TYR A 153 23.01 17.66 24.56
CA TYR A 153 22.47 17.17 23.29
C TYR A 153 20.95 17.03 23.37
N ASP A 154 20.24 17.43 22.32
CA ASP A 154 18.77 17.44 22.26
C ASP A 154 18.15 16.06 22.04
N ARG A 155 18.88 15.18 21.33
CA ARG A 155 18.55 13.77 21.13
C ARG A 155 19.80 12.96 20.83
N ILE A 156 19.82 11.73 21.34
CA ILE A 156 20.92 10.79 21.12
C ILE A 156 20.43 9.46 20.56
N ILE A 157 21.27 8.80 19.76
CA ILE A 157 21.16 7.38 19.43
C ILE A 157 22.27 6.65 20.17
N PHE A 158 21.92 5.96 21.24
CA PHE A 158 22.82 5.05 21.92
C PHE A 158 22.84 3.69 21.22
N ILE A 159 24.04 3.13 21.04
CA ILE A 159 24.24 1.75 20.56
C ILE A 159 25.23 1.06 21.50
N ASP A 160 24.92 -0.19 21.89
CA ASP A 160 25.92 -1.04 22.51
C ASP A 160 27.13 -1.16 21.59
N SER A 161 28.31 -0.78 22.10
CA SER A 161 29.55 -0.75 21.30
C SER A 161 29.99 -2.14 20.84
N ASP A 162 29.48 -3.19 21.49
CA ASP A 162 29.67 -4.61 21.15
C ASP A 162 28.77 -5.07 19.98
N ALA A 163 28.60 -4.25 18.95
CA ALA A 163 27.77 -4.54 17.79
C ALA A 163 28.46 -4.23 16.45
N TRP A 164 27.81 -4.61 15.35
CA TRP A 164 28.19 -4.21 14.00
C TRP A 164 26.99 -3.59 13.27
N LEU A 165 27.21 -2.41 12.71
CA LEU A 165 26.21 -1.66 11.95
C LEU A 165 26.32 -1.97 10.44
N HIS A 166 25.19 -2.18 9.78
CA HIS A 166 25.10 -2.52 8.35
C HIS A 166 24.44 -1.43 7.50
N ARG A 167 23.78 -0.46 8.14
CA ARG A 167 22.91 0.55 7.54
C ARG A 167 22.94 1.83 8.38
N ASN A 168 22.74 2.99 7.77
CA ASN A 168 22.62 4.27 8.48
C ASN A 168 21.44 4.26 9.47
N LEU A 169 21.54 5.03 10.57
CA LEU A 169 20.49 5.20 11.59
C LEU A 169 20.12 6.67 11.87
N ASP A 170 20.63 7.63 11.10
CA ASP A 170 20.46 9.07 11.37
C ASP A 170 18.98 9.48 11.36
N HIS A 171 18.14 8.77 10.58
CA HIS A 171 16.68 8.90 10.56
C HIS A 171 16.00 8.56 11.90
N LEU A 172 16.72 7.96 12.85
CA LEU A 172 16.25 7.78 14.23
C LEU A 172 16.36 9.07 15.06
N PHE A 173 17.15 10.07 14.64
CA PHE A 173 17.10 11.40 15.26
C PHE A 173 15.78 12.13 14.95
N ASP A 174 15.13 11.79 13.84
CA ASP A 174 13.80 12.30 13.47
C ASP A 174 12.65 11.54 14.17
N LEU A 175 12.97 10.59 15.07
CA LEU A 175 11.97 10.01 15.96
C LEU A 175 11.39 11.05 16.92
N ARG A 176 10.16 10.78 17.32
CA ARG A 176 9.33 11.69 18.11
C ARG A 176 9.73 11.63 19.57
N GLU A 177 9.21 12.59 20.34
CA GLU A 177 9.35 12.53 21.80
C GLU A 177 8.62 11.31 22.37
N ALA A 178 9.35 10.58 23.20
CA ALA A 178 8.96 9.47 24.05
C ALA A 178 9.95 9.48 25.23
N VAL A 179 9.71 8.71 26.30
CA VAL A 179 10.68 8.62 27.41
C VAL A 179 12.05 8.15 26.89
N PHE A 180 12.02 7.16 26.00
CA PHE A 180 13.07 6.78 25.05
C PHE A 180 12.44 5.84 24.01
N TRP A 181 13.18 5.47 22.95
CA TRP A 181 12.81 4.37 22.05
C TRP A 181 13.76 3.18 22.19
N ALA A 182 13.25 1.96 22.09
CA ALA A 182 14.02 0.71 22.22
C ALA A 182 13.39 -0.45 21.44
N PRO A 183 14.16 -1.45 20.96
CA PRO A 183 13.62 -2.70 20.44
C PRO A 183 13.12 -3.63 21.58
N ARG A 184 12.38 -4.68 21.22
CA ARG A 184 12.05 -5.77 22.17
C ARG A 184 13.19 -6.77 22.30
N ALA A 185 13.42 -7.25 23.52
CA ALA A 185 14.23 -8.44 23.80
C ALA A 185 13.47 -9.71 23.38
N TYR A 186 13.35 -9.93 22.07
CA TYR A 186 12.60 -11.03 21.43
C TYR A 186 13.05 -12.45 21.82
N TYR A 187 14.14 -12.54 22.58
CA TYR A 187 14.82 -13.75 23.04
C TYR A 187 14.48 -14.10 24.50
N GLN A 188 13.70 -13.26 25.20
CA GLN A 188 13.12 -13.55 26.52
C GLN A 188 11.68 -14.08 26.40
N ASP A 189 11.19 -14.79 27.42
CA ASP A 189 9.85 -15.41 27.44
C ASP A 189 8.69 -14.41 27.67
N GLN A 190 9.01 -13.13 27.91
CA GLN A 190 8.05 -12.01 28.01
C GLN A 190 8.57 -10.82 27.18
N PRO A 191 7.70 -9.87 26.77
CA PRO A 191 8.11 -8.73 25.95
C PRO A 191 8.88 -7.66 26.75
N PHE A 192 10.12 -7.95 27.12
CA PHE A 192 11.05 -7.01 27.74
C PHE A 192 11.59 -5.97 26.73
N ILE A 193 11.98 -4.79 27.23
CA ILE A 193 12.82 -3.79 26.56
C ILE A 193 14.23 -4.36 26.33
N ALA A 194 14.83 -4.12 25.16
CA ALA A 194 16.24 -4.38 24.90
C ALA A 194 17.07 -3.08 24.84
N SER A 195 18.14 -3.00 25.63
CA SER A 195 19.01 -1.81 25.78
C SER A 195 20.03 -1.62 24.64
N THR A 196 20.19 -2.60 23.77
CA THR A 196 21.23 -2.66 22.73
C THR A 196 21.19 -1.52 21.70
N LEU A 197 20.02 -0.88 21.54
CA LEU A 197 19.81 0.33 20.76
C LEU A 197 18.77 1.17 21.50
N LEU A 198 19.13 2.37 21.95
CA LEU A 198 18.22 3.29 22.63
C LEU A 198 18.24 4.64 21.91
N VAL A 199 17.07 5.25 21.69
CA VAL A 199 16.98 6.63 21.19
C VAL A 199 16.38 7.49 22.27
N VAL A 200 17.23 8.29 22.91
CA VAL A 200 16.92 8.97 24.18
C VAL A 200 16.91 10.47 23.94
N LYS A 201 16.05 11.19 24.65
CA LYS A 201 16.23 12.61 24.91
C LYS A 201 16.83 12.74 26.30
N PRO A 202 18.12 13.12 26.44
CA PRO A 202 18.74 13.23 27.74
C PRO A 202 17.95 14.21 28.62
N SER A 203 17.71 13.84 29.86
CA SER A 203 17.02 14.66 30.84
C SER A 203 17.38 14.21 32.24
N ASN A 204 17.87 15.14 33.06
CA ASN A 204 18.27 14.89 34.44
C ASN A 204 17.09 14.42 35.30
N PHE A 205 15.84 14.74 34.92
CA PHE A 205 14.62 14.23 35.55
C PHE A 205 14.33 12.75 35.23
N LEU A 206 14.67 12.29 34.02
CA LEU A 206 14.57 10.87 33.66
C LEU A 206 15.75 10.09 34.25
N PHE A 207 16.95 10.67 34.22
CA PHE A 207 18.13 10.12 34.87
C PHE A 207 17.92 9.91 36.39
N GLN A 208 17.30 10.88 37.08
CA GLN A 208 17.00 10.74 38.50
C GLN A 208 16.01 9.59 38.79
N GLN A 209 15.01 9.33 37.94
CA GLN A 209 14.12 8.16 38.11
C GLN A 209 14.88 6.83 38.02
N LEU A 210 15.94 6.75 37.22
CA LEU A 210 16.81 5.57 37.17
C LEU A 210 17.69 5.46 38.43
N VAL A 211 18.22 6.59 38.91
CA VAL A 211 18.97 6.66 40.18
C VAL A 211 18.10 6.20 41.35
N ASP A 212 16.89 6.71 41.46
CA ASP A 212 15.95 6.41 42.53
C ASP A 212 15.56 4.93 42.50
N ALA A 213 15.21 4.38 41.33
CA ALA A 213 14.89 2.95 41.18
C ALA A 213 16.06 2.03 41.55
N ILE A 214 17.30 2.38 41.18
CA ILE A 214 18.50 1.63 41.56
C ILE A 214 18.75 1.71 43.08
N HIS A 215 18.47 2.84 43.72
CA HIS A 215 18.60 3.01 45.17
C HIS A 215 17.48 2.36 46.00
N GLU A 216 16.26 2.25 45.45
CA GLU A 216 15.14 1.56 46.11
C GLU A 216 15.29 0.02 46.08
N HIS A 217 16.02 -0.52 45.10
CA HIS A 217 16.26 -1.95 44.92
C HIS A 217 17.75 -2.38 45.06
N PRO A 218 18.48 -1.96 46.12
CA PRO A 218 19.94 -2.05 46.19
C PRO A 218 20.50 -3.47 46.35
N ASN A 219 19.61 -4.46 46.55
CA ASN A 219 19.98 -5.86 46.73
C ASN A 219 19.66 -6.75 45.51
N GLU A 220 18.97 -6.23 44.48
CA GLU A 220 18.50 -7.04 43.34
C GLU A 220 19.55 -7.18 42.22
N GLU A 221 19.56 -8.35 41.57
CA GLU A 221 20.42 -8.67 40.41
C GLU A 221 19.86 -8.08 39.09
N TRP A 222 19.57 -6.78 39.08
CA TRP A 222 19.10 -6.05 37.90
C TRP A 222 20.23 -5.78 36.90
N TYR A 223 20.02 -6.11 35.63
CA TYR A 223 20.83 -5.60 34.52
C TYR A 223 20.27 -4.27 34.02
N ASP A 224 21.00 -3.62 33.11
CA ASP A 224 20.62 -2.37 32.42
C ASP A 224 19.21 -2.41 31.81
N MET A 225 18.80 -3.56 31.26
CA MET A 225 17.44 -3.77 30.75
C MET A 225 16.40 -3.87 31.86
N ASP A 226 16.71 -4.48 33.01
CA ASP A 226 15.73 -4.70 34.07
C ASP A 226 15.31 -3.39 34.73
N VAL A 227 16.25 -2.45 34.94
CA VAL A 227 15.92 -1.10 35.41
C VAL A 227 14.94 -0.41 34.46
N LEU A 228 15.20 -0.45 33.14
CA LEU A 228 14.32 0.15 32.13
C LEU A 228 12.92 -0.50 32.10
N ASN A 229 12.82 -1.81 32.37
CA ASN A 229 11.54 -2.52 32.44
C ASN A 229 10.81 -2.30 33.78
N ALA A 230 11.53 -2.13 34.89
CA ALA A 230 10.94 -1.81 36.19
C ALA A 230 10.26 -0.44 36.16
N VAL A 231 10.94 0.58 35.61
CA VAL A 231 10.43 1.97 35.58
C VAL A 231 9.49 2.23 34.40
N TRP A 232 9.80 1.75 33.18
CA TRP A 232 9.18 2.25 31.95
C TRP A 232 8.71 1.20 30.91
N LYS A 233 8.53 -0.08 31.29
CA LYS A 233 8.02 -1.17 30.41
C LYS A 233 6.78 -0.81 29.55
N ASP A 234 5.90 0.04 30.06
CA ASP A 234 4.63 0.43 29.41
C ASP A 234 4.67 1.87 28.85
N GLN A 235 5.83 2.55 28.88
CA GLN A 235 5.98 3.98 28.58
C GLN A 235 7.04 4.29 27.49
N TYR A 236 7.72 3.27 26.95
CA TYR A 236 8.77 3.43 25.94
C TYR A 236 8.23 3.36 24.49
N GLY A 237 8.92 4.05 23.58
CA GLY A 237 8.67 3.97 22.14
C GLY A 237 9.27 2.69 21.54
N MET A 238 8.48 1.94 20.78
CA MET A 238 8.87 0.59 20.35
C MET A 238 9.53 0.57 18.97
N LEU A 239 10.80 0.16 18.90
CA LEU A 239 11.52 -0.07 17.64
C LEU A 239 11.26 -1.50 17.11
N PRO A 240 11.02 -1.67 15.79
CA PRO A 240 10.92 -2.98 15.16
C PRO A 240 12.15 -3.88 15.34
N ASN A 241 11.94 -5.19 15.43
CA ASN A 241 13.00 -6.21 15.56
C ASN A 241 14.01 -6.25 14.39
N HIS A 242 13.79 -5.52 13.28
CA HIS A 242 14.79 -5.40 12.21
C HIS A 242 15.93 -4.43 12.54
N TYR A 243 15.78 -3.61 13.58
CA TYR A 243 16.86 -2.73 14.01
C TYR A 243 18.01 -3.50 14.68
N VAL A 244 17.72 -4.52 15.50
CA VAL A 244 18.74 -5.30 16.23
C VAL A 244 18.45 -6.80 16.12
N VAL A 245 19.40 -7.58 15.63
CA VAL A 245 19.37 -9.06 15.66
C VAL A 245 20.68 -9.62 16.22
N LEU A 246 20.57 -10.46 17.24
CA LEU A 246 21.71 -11.11 17.89
C LEU A 246 22.44 -12.09 16.95
N ASN A 247 23.78 -11.98 16.86
CA ASN A 247 24.62 -12.83 16.02
C ASN A 247 24.47 -14.34 16.33
N ALA A 248 24.28 -14.72 17.60
CA ALA A 248 24.06 -16.10 18.03
C ALA A 248 22.79 -16.70 17.42
N HIS A 249 21.81 -15.88 17.05
CA HIS A 249 20.56 -16.29 16.43
C HIS A 249 20.60 -16.33 14.89
N LEU A 250 21.74 -16.09 14.24
CA LEU A 250 21.90 -16.19 12.77
C LEU A 250 21.49 -17.58 12.24
N ASN A 251 21.70 -18.63 13.02
CA ASN A 251 21.32 -20.02 12.71
C ASN A 251 20.01 -20.48 13.39
N SER A 252 19.19 -19.57 13.92
CA SER A 252 17.88 -19.92 14.44
C SER A 252 16.83 -19.86 13.34
N ASP A 253 15.94 -20.85 13.25
CA ASP A 253 14.77 -20.83 12.37
C ASP A 253 13.69 -19.83 12.83
N LYS A 254 13.76 -19.32 14.07
CA LYS A 254 12.85 -18.28 14.57
C LYS A 254 13.04 -17.00 13.74
N THR A 255 12.04 -16.61 12.95
CA THR A 255 12.18 -15.47 12.02
C THR A 255 11.93 -14.09 12.66
N PHE A 256 11.51 -14.00 13.93
CA PHE A 256 11.39 -12.77 14.73
C PHE A 256 10.59 -11.59 14.11
N GLY A 257 9.72 -11.84 13.11
CA GLY A 257 8.96 -10.82 12.39
C GLY A 257 9.30 -10.71 10.90
N PHE A 258 10.33 -11.41 10.44
CA PHE A 258 10.63 -11.66 9.02
C PHE A 258 9.90 -12.91 8.51
N THR A 259 9.86 -13.12 7.19
CA THR A 259 9.30 -14.33 6.55
C THR A 259 10.28 -15.49 6.49
N SER A 260 11.59 -15.23 6.57
CA SER A 260 12.64 -16.26 6.50
C SER A 260 13.93 -15.83 7.23
N ALA A 261 14.79 -16.81 7.54
CA ALA A 261 16.11 -16.55 8.11
C ALA A 261 17.02 -15.74 7.16
N GLN A 262 16.88 -15.91 5.84
CA GLN A 262 17.64 -15.13 4.85
C GLN A 262 17.12 -13.68 4.77
N GLU A 263 15.80 -13.46 4.82
CA GLU A 263 15.26 -12.10 4.88
C GLU A 263 15.73 -11.37 6.14
N ARG A 264 15.76 -12.04 7.29
CA ARG A 264 16.31 -11.51 8.54
C ARG A 264 17.75 -11.01 8.34
N ILE A 265 18.62 -11.82 7.74
CA ILE A 265 20.02 -11.45 7.46
C ILE A 265 20.07 -10.22 6.53
N ASN A 266 19.32 -10.23 5.43
CA ASN A 266 19.38 -9.16 4.42
C ASN A 266 18.79 -7.81 4.90
N LYS A 267 17.85 -7.83 5.86
CA LYS A 267 17.08 -6.65 6.31
C LYS A 267 17.41 -6.19 7.74
N THR A 268 18.40 -6.79 8.41
CA THR A 268 18.88 -6.29 9.71
C THR A 268 19.68 -5.00 9.54
N TYR A 269 19.54 -4.05 10.49
CA TYR A 269 20.38 -2.85 10.58
C TYR A 269 21.61 -3.06 11.48
N ILE A 270 21.44 -3.62 12.68
CA ILE A 270 22.51 -3.91 13.65
C ILE A 270 22.57 -5.41 13.95
N HIS A 271 23.74 -6.02 13.77
CA HIS A 271 24.04 -7.33 14.34
C HIS A 271 24.85 -7.17 15.64
N HIS A 272 24.25 -7.53 16.78
CA HIS A 272 24.89 -7.43 18.09
C HIS A 272 25.69 -8.69 18.43
N PHE A 273 26.89 -8.54 18.98
CA PHE A 273 27.77 -9.64 19.40
C PHE A 273 27.34 -10.20 20.77
N SER A 274 26.28 -10.99 20.75
CA SER A 274 25.81 -11.80 21.87
C SER A 274 26.66 -13.06 22.09
N GLU A 275 26.59 -13.60 23.30
CA GLU A 275 27.21 -14.87 23.68
C GLU A 275 26.16 -15.88 24.15
N MET A 276 26.27 -17.13 23.70
CA MET A 276 25.41 -18.21 24.18
C MET A 276 25.97 -18.84 25.46
N PRO A 277 25.13 -19.24 26.43
CA PRO A 277 25.54 -20.00 27.62
C PRO A 277 26.25 -21.33 27.37
N ASN A 278 26.35 -21.77 26.11
CA ASN A 278 27.05 -22.99 25.68
C ASN A 278 28.40 -22.72 24.97
N GLY A 279 28.84 -21.46 24.89
CA GLY A 279 30.11 -21.04 24.28
C GLY A 279 30.22 -21.24 22.76
N ARG A 280 29.17 -21.68 22.05
CA ARG A 280 29.22 -21.97 20.61
C ARG A 280 29.17 -20.74 19.70
N TYR A 281 28.65 -19.64 20.22
CA TYR A 281 28.64 -18.32 19.57
C TYR A 281 28.90 -17.30 20.66
N GLY A 282 29.71 -16.29 20.36
CA GLY A 282 30.27 -15.37 21.35
C GLY A 282 30.79 -14.09 20.72
N LYS A 283 31.47 -13.30 21.55
CA LYS A 283 32.08 -12.02 21.17
C LYS A 283 33.43 -12.28 20.47
N PRO A 284 33.76 -11.62 19.34
CA PRO A 284 35.00 -11.89 18.60
C PRO A 284 36.28 -11.88 19.44
N TRP A 285 36.35 -11.02 20.46
CA TRP A 285 37.50 -10.92 21.36
C TRP A 285 37.58 -12.01 22.44
N THR A 286 36.52 -12.79 22.72
CA THR A 286 36.61 -13.94 23.65
C THR A 286 37.20 -15.19 22.98
N PHE A 287 37.13 -15.30 21.65
CA PHE A 287 37.78 -16.39 20.89
C PHE A 287 39.23 -16.10 20.47
N GLY A 288 39.67 -14.83 20.53
CA GLY A 288 40.92 -14.39 19.91
C GLY A 288 40.88 -14.42 18.37
N ARG A 289 42.00 -14.11 17.72
CA ARG A 289 42.08 -13.98 16.24
C ARG A 289 41.88 -15.30 15.49
N ASN A 290 42.35 -16.40 16.08
CA ASN A 290 42.45 -17.70 15.41
C ASN A 290 41.34 -18.64 15.90
N ILE A 291 40.12 -18.43 15.41
CA ILE A 291 39.14 -19.53 15.39
C ILE A 291 39.68 -20.59 14.42
N GLY A 292 39.76 -21.85 14.87
CA GLY A 292 40.25 -22.97 14.06
C GLY A 292 39.32 -23.32 12.89
N ASP A 293 39.63 -24.42 12.18
CA ASP A 293 38.93 -24.92 10.98
C ASP A 293 37.44 -24.57 10.96
N ARG A 294 37.05 -23.70 10.00
CA ARG A 294 35.70 -23.10 9.92
C ARG A 294 34.61 -24.18 10.07
N ASN A 295 33.99 -24.21 11.23
CA ASN A 295 32.90 -25.13 11.57
C ASN A 295 31.74 -24.94 10.57
N PRO A 296 31.38 -25.96 9.76
CA PRO A 296 30.36 -25.84 8.72
C PRO A 296 28.93 -25.74 9.26
N VAL A 297 28.73 -25.90 10.58
CA VAL A 297 27.44 -25.66 11.23
C VAL A 297 27.16 -24.16 11.41
N TRP A 298 28.18 -23.31 11.42
CA TRP A 298 28.03 -21.87 11.67
C TRP A 298 27.64 -21.10 10.42
N ASN A 299 26.81 -20.06 10.58
CA ASN A 299 26.37 -19.22 9.47
C ASN A 299 27.56 -18.50 8.82
N PRO A 300 27.65 -18.39 7.48
CA PRO A 300 28.69 -17.59 6.83
C PRO A 300 28.78 -16.15 7.34
N MET A 301 27.63 -15.52 7.66
CA MET A 301 27.57 -14.16 8.23
C MET A 301 28.26 -14.05 9.61
N PHE A 302 28.36 -15.14 10.38
CA PHE A 302 29.11 -15.11 11.65
C PHE A 302 30.62 -14.89 11.38
N TYR A 303 31.19 -15.61 10.40
CA TYR A 303 32.59 -15.44 10.01
C TYR A 303 32.82 -14.07 9.36
N GLU A 304 31.89 -13.60 8.53
CA GLU A 304 31.97 -12.27 7.92
C GLU A 304 32.02 -11.15 8.97
N LEU A 305 31.17 -11.22 10.00
CA LEU A 305 31.17 -10.27 11.13
C LEU A 305 32.44 -10.37 11.98
N PHE A 306 32.96 -11.58 12.20
CA PHE A 306 34.20 -11.83 12.94
C PHE A 306 35.43 -11.30 12.21
N GLU A 307 35.52 -11.51 10.90
CA GLU A 307 36.62 -11.04 10.05
C GLU A 307 36.60 -9.50 9.96
N LYS A 308 35.43 -8.89 9.71
CA LYS A 308 35.24 -7.43 9.73
C LYS A 308 35.63 -6.77 11.06
N TYR A 309 35.36 -7.45 12.19
CA TYR A 309 35.80 -6.97 13.50
C TYR A 309 37.33 -6.92 13.60
N TRP A 310 38.04 -8.01 13.26
CA TRP A 310 39.50 -8.06 13.39
C TRP A 310 40.23 -7.18 12.37
N GLU A 311 39.73 -7.06 11.13
CA GLU A 311 40.24 -6.08 10.15
C GLU A 311 40.11 -4.63 10.67
N SER A 312 38.98 -4.31 11.30
CA SER A 312 38.75 -2.98 11.89
C SER A 312 39.62 -2.75 13.13
N TYR A 313 39.80 -3.77 13.96
CA TYR A 313 40.69 -3.74 15.12
C TYR A 313 42.13 -3.41 14.71
N ASP A 314 42.68 -4.10 13.72
CA ASP A 314 44.06 -3.87 13.26
C ASP A 314 44.26 -2.49 12.65
N LYS A 315 43.24 -1.97 11.94
CA LYS A 315 43.27 -0.65 11.33
C LYS A 315 43.12 0.51 12.32
N LEU A 316 42.28 0.35 13.36
CA LEU A 316 41.79 1.47 14.19
C LEU A 316 42.23 1.41 15.66
N CYS A 317 42.55 0.22 16.17
CA CYS A 317 42.94 -0.03 17.56
C CYS A 317 44.44 -0.34 17.73
N SER A 318 45.26 0.00 16.74
CA SER A 318 46.72 -0.17 16.75
C SER A 318 47.42 0.54 17.92
N TRP A 319 46.78 1.52 18.55
CA TRP A 319 47.22 2.13 19.81
C TRP A 319 47.26 1.15 20.99
N ARG A 320 46.48 0.05 21.01
CA ARG A 320 46.62 -1.04 22.00
C ARG A 320 47.95 -1.80 21.85
N SER A 321 48.56 -1.75 20.66
CA SER A 321 49.92 -2.27 20.42
C SER A 321 51.01 -1.30 20.87
N ILE A 322 50.68 0.00 20.99
CA ILE A 322 51.60 1.07 21.41
C ILE A 322 51.57 1.25 22.94
N SER A 323 50.43 1.02 23.60
CA SER A 323 50.28 1.04 25.06
C SER A 323 51.04 -0.07 25.80
N MET A 324 51.83 -0.91 25.10
CA MET A 324 52.80 -1.83 25.69
C MET A 324 54.22 -1.23 25.84
N PHE A 325 54.50 -0.01 25.34
CA PHE A 325 55.87 0.51 25.25
C PHE A 325 56.19 1.77 26.08
N TYR A 326 55.19 2.50 26.58
CA TYR A 326 55.34 3.62 27.52
C TYR A 326 54.02 3.74 28.30
N GLY A 327 53.90 3.76 29.65
CA GLY A 327 54.79 3.59 30.80
C GLY A 327 53.88 3.69 32.06
N GLU A 328 54.16 3.18 33.25
CA GLU A 328 55.43 2.76 33.87
C GLU A 328 55.36 1.34 34.49
N SER A 329 56.48 0.90 35.09
CA SER A 329 56.57 -0.12 36.14
C SER A 329 56.23 -1.58 35.77
N CYS A 330 57.28 -2.31 35.41
CA CYS A 330 57.32 -3.76 35.25
C CYS A 330 56.68 -4.55 36.41
N PHE A 331 55.99 -5.64 36.08
CA PHE A 331 56.46 -6.97 36.47
C PHE A 331 56.09 -8.01 35.42
N VAL A 332 57.10 -8.66 34.83
CA VAL A 332 56.93 -9.77 33.88
C VAL A 332 57.26 -11.08 34.60
N ALA A 333 56.30 -11.99 34.63
CA ALA A 333 56.55 -13.41 34.84
C ALA A 333 56.20 -14.15 33.53
N ILE A 334 57.23 -14.55 32.79
CA ILE A 334 57.08 -15.50 31.68
C ILE A 334 57.05 -16.90 32.29
N GLU A 335 56.13 -17.75 31.84
CA GLU A 335 56.45 -19.17 31.76
C GLU A 335 56.15 -19.72 30.36
N PHE A 336 57.24 -19.98 29.62
CA PHE A 336 57.19 -20.80 28.43
C PHE A 336 57.12 -22.26 28.89
N HIS A 337 56.08 -23.00 28.50
CA HIS A 337 56.15 -24.45 28.48
C HIS A 337 56.14 -24.96 27.05
N LEU A 338 57.34 -25.34 26.61
CA LEU A 338 57.58 -26.09 25.38
C LEU A 338 56.81 -27.41 25.42
N ASN A 339 56.16 -27.78 24.31
CA ASN A 339 55.95 -29.19 24.02
C ASN A 339 56.15 -29.49 22.52
N PRO A 340 57.38 -29.87 22.10
CA PRO A 340 57.70 -30.13 20.71
C PRO A 340 57.41 -31.60 20.34
N SER A 341 56.49 -31.85 19.41
CA SER A 341 56.25 -33.20 18.88
C SER A 341 55.54 -33.21 17.52
N ARG A 342 56.15 -33.90 16.53
CA ARG A 342 55.53 -34.47 15.30
C ARG A 342 54.82 -33.44 14.39
N LEU A 343 55.43 -32.90 13.32
CA LEU A 343 56.45 -33.42 12.39
C LEU A 343 55.94 -34.55 11.47
N GLY A 344 55.85 -34.26 10.17
CA GLY A 344 55.42 -35.13 9.06
C GLY A 344 53.98 -34.86 8.59
N ASN A 345 53.67 -34.69 7.30
CA ASN A 345 54.45 -34.68 6.04
C ASN A 345 53.70 -33.75 5.03
N ALA A 346 54.36 -32.94 4.18
CA ALA A 346 54.88 -33.27 2.83
C ALA A 346 53.83 -33.95 1.90
N ARG A 347 53.65 -33.60 0.61
CA ARG A 347 54.34 -32.71 -0.37
C ARG A 347 53.51 -32.67 -1.70
N GLU A 348 53.64 -31.80 -2.72
CA GLU A 348 54.29 -30.48 -2.94
C GLU A 348 53.82 -29.87 -4.30
N SER A 349 53.42 -28.58 -4.41
CA SER A 349 53.74 -27.65 -5.55
C SER A 349 53.03 -26.28 -5.41
N SER A 350 53.57 -25.06 -5.63
CA SER A 350 54.76 -24.47 -6.32
C SER A 350 54.34 -23.62 -7.55
N PRO A 351 54.99 -22.49 -7.93
CA PRO A 351 55.71 -21.44 -7.15
C PRO A 351 55.61 -19.98 -7.72
N ARG A 352 56.46 -19.04 -7.23
CA ARG A 352 56.90 -17.72 -7.84
C ARG A 352 55.86 -16.56 -7.83
N VAL A 353 56.17 -15.24 -7.73
CA VAL A 353 57.40 -14.38 -7.68
C VAL A 353 57.16 -13.28 -6.60
N ASN A 354 58.03 -12.68 -5.78
CA ASN A 354 59.49 -12.70 -5.48
C ASN A 354 60.32 -11.41 -5.83
N ASN A 355 60.50 -10.51 -4.83
CA ASN A 355 61.50 -9.41 -4.67
C ASN A 355 61.41 -8.08 -5.46
N ILE A 356 61.41 -6.95 -4.71
CA ILE A 356 62.34 -5.77 -4.79
C ILE A 356 61.84 -4.63 -3.85
N VAL A 357 62.66 -3.80 -3.16
CA VAL A 357 63.95 -4.01 -2.46
C VAL A 357 64.24 -2.82 -1.49
N GLN A 358 64.90 -3.07 -0.32
CA GLN A 358 65.50 -2.08 0.63
C GLN A 358 64.54 -1.10 1.38
N HIS A 359 64.83 -0.57 2.59
CA HIS A 359 66.09 -0.44 3.36
C HIS A 359 65.87 -0.44 4.90
N VAL A 360 66.76 -1.09 5.69
CA VAL A 360 67.38 -0.62 6.99
C VAL A 360 66.48 -0.31 8.23
N GLN A 361 66.73 -0.76 9.48
CA GLN A 361 67.62 -1.79 10.10
C GLN A 361 67.18 -2.16 11.54
N LEU A 362 67.90 -3.07 12.23
CA LEU A 362 67.63 -3.65 13.57
C LEU A 362 68.66 -3.23 14.64
N GLN A 363 68.29 -3.32 15.94
CA GLN A 363 69.05 -3.90 17.09
C GLN A 363 68.04 -4.13 18.26
N GLU A 364 67.90 -5.30 18.91
CA GLU A 364 68.78 -6.03 19.87
C GLU A 364 68.85 -5.40 21.29
N ALA A 365 68.79 -6.11 22.44
CA ALA A 365 68.40 -7.49 22.78
C ALA A 365 68.28 -7.74 24.32
N ASN A 366 67.68 -8.89 24.71
CA ASN A 366 67.91 -9.69 25.95
C ASN A 366 67.41 -9.33 27.38
N SER A 367 66.85 -10.39 28.03
CA SER A 367 67.08 -10.91 29.41
C SER A 367 66.12 -10.67 30.63
N SER A 368 65.31 -11.71 30.90
CA SER A 368 65.15 -12.48 32.17
C SER A 368 64.63 -11.90 33.53
N ALA A 369 63.47 -12.46 33.95
CA ALA A 369 63.22 -13.24 35.20
C ALA A 369 62.75 -12.61 36.57
N ASN A 370 61.50 -12.99 36.94
CA ASN A 370 61.03 -13.64 38.19
C ASN A 370 60.76 -12.92 39.55
N LEU A 371 59.51 -13.15 40.02
CA LEU A 371 59.04 -13.62 41.35
C LEU A 371 58.89 -12.69 42.60
N THR A 372 57.62 -12.57 43.07
CA THR A 372 57.11 -12.58 44.49
C THR A 372 57.53 -11.45 45.47
N GLU A 373 56.83 -11.11 46.58
CA GLU A 373 55.66 -11.71 47.27
C GLU A 373 54.74 -10.65 47.99
N GLN A 374 53.90 -11.07 48.94
CA GLN A 374 52.70 -10.39 49.51
C GLN A 374 52.93 -9.29 50.60
N SER A 375 51.91 -8.43 50.81
CA SER A 375 51.10 -8.29 52.07
C SER A 375 50.93 -6.91 52.77
N SER A 376 49.73 -6.72 53.37
CA SER A 376 49.34 -5.75 54.43
C SER A 376 49.18 -4.26 54.04
N LEU A 377 48.36 -3.38 54.65
CA LEU A 377 47.85 -3.24 56.04
C LEU A 377 46.43 -2.54 56.10
N ASN A 378 45.95 -2.08 57.27
CA ASN A 378 44.54 -1.71 57.59
C ASN A 378 44.35 -0.30 58.23
N ALA A 379 43.17 0.34 57.98
CA ALA A 379 42.48 1.40 58.77
C ALA A 379 43.24 2.74 59.06
N THR A 380 42.68 3.84 59.62
CA THR A 380 41.36 4.24 60.23
C THR A 380 40.84 5.56 59.58
N ASP A 381 39.94 6.46 60.04
CA ASP A 381 39.05 6.72 61.22
C ASP A 381 37.83 7.57 60.73
N ILE A 382 36.56 7.37 61.13
CA ILE A 382 35.79 7.90 62.28
C ILE A 382 35.49 9.43 62.33
N VAL A 383 34.19 9.79 62.31
CA VAL A 383 33.44 10.71 63.23
C VAL A 383 31.94 10.73 62.82
N SER A 384 30.99 10.99 63.73
CA SER A 384 29.54 10.76 63.52
C SER A 384 28.56 11.65 64.33
N LEU A 385 27.38 11.96 63.75
CA LEU A 385 26.10 12.36 64.41
C LEU A 385 26.10 13.74 65.13
N PRO A 386 24.96 14.33 65.61
CA PRO A 386 23.62 13.73 65.86
C PRO A 386 22.33 14.58 65.53
N ASP A 387 21.16 13.91 65.54
CA ASP A 387 19.86 14.18 66.24
C ASP A 387 19.14 15.59 66.18
N GLU A 388 17.83 15.79 66.45
CA GLU A 388 16.66 14.91 66.76
C GLU A 388 15.27 15.57 66.47
N ILE A 389 14.27 14.70 66.24
CA ILE A 389 12.82 14.66 66.63
C ILE A 389 12.08 15.88 67.25
N GLU A 390 10.85 16.17 66.77
CA GLU A 390 9.52 16.15 67.49
C GLU A 390 8.36 16.37 66.48
N SER A 391 7.22 15.64 66.43
CA SER A 391 6.09 15.38 67.37
C SER A 391 5.01 16.49 67.42
N ILE A 392 3.68 16.29 67.52
CA ILE A 392 2.80 15.09 67.60
C ILE A 392 1.34 15.44 67.09
N PRO A 393 0.42 14.47 66.80
CA PRO A 393 -0.83 14.70 66.02
C PRO A 393 -2.17 14.54 66.82
N LEU A 394 -3.25 14.05 66.17
CA LEU A 394 -4.58 13.56 66.67
C LEU A 394 -5.76 14.59 66.59
N THR A 395 -6.78 14.49 65.69
CA THR A 395 -7.94 13.54 65.51
C THR A 395 -9.14 13.77 66.48
N PRO A 396 -10.35 13.19 66.28
CA PRO A 396 -11.15 12.87 65.08
C PRO A 396 -12.65 13.32 65.20
N GLU A 397 -13.50 12.95 64.22
CA GLU A 397 -14.83 12.29 64.35
C GLU A 397 -15.57 12.39 62.98
N THR A 398 -15.76 11.30 62.21
CA THR A 398 -16.90 10.33 62.21
C THR A 398 -18.29 10.96 62.05
N THR A 399 -19.18 10.47 61.18
CA THR A 399 -19.63 9.06 61.14
C THR A 399 -19.92 8.43 59.76
N VAL A 400 -19.41 7.19 59.62
CA VAL A 400 -20.05 6.01 58.98
C VAL A 400 -20.25 5.98 57.45
N ALA A 401 -19.97 4.81 56.87
CA ALA A 401 -19.94 4.54 55.44
C ALA A 401 -21.10 3.64 54.97
N THR A 402 -21.27 3.54 53.65
CA THR A 402 -21.51 2.23 53.00
C THR A 402 -20.77 2.17 51.66
N THR A 403 -20.35 0.97 51.26
CA THR A 403 -19.41 0.73 50.14
C THR A 403 -20.09 0.43 48.81
N THR A 404 -19.62 1.06 47.71
CA THR A 404 -19.49 0.38 46.40
C THR A 404 -18.45 1.07 45.52
N ASN A 405 -17.46 0.29 45.08
CA ASN A 405 -16.57 0.47 43.91
C ASN A 405 -15.56 1.65 43.90
N PRO A 406 -14.32 1.42 43.42
CA PRO A 406 -13.42 2.51 43.04
C PRO A 406 -13.92 3.20 41.75
N PRO A 407 -13.46 4.43 41.44
CA PRO A 407 -13.79 5.08 40.18
C PRO A 407 -13.23 4.26 39.01
N THR A 408 -14.13 3.78 38.14
CA THR A 408 -13.77 3.07 36.91
C THR A 408 -12.95 3.98 36.01
N GLN A 409 -11.77 3.53 35.58
CA GLN A 409 -11.02 4.19 34.51
C GLN A 409 -11.94 4.37 33.29
N SER A 410 -12.01 5.60 32.78
CA SER A 410 -12.62 5.86 31.48
C SER A 410 -11.74 5.18 30.42
N SER A 411 -12.24 4.13 29.78
CA SER A 411 -11.56 3.51 28.64
C SER A 411 -11.44 4.53 27.51
N GLU A 412 -10.22 4.88 27.10
CA GLU A 412 -9.99 5.80 25.99
C GLU A 412 -10.74 5.34 24.73
N LYS A 413 -11.36 6.30 24.04
CA LYS A 413 -12.16 6.03 22.84
C LYS A 413 -11.37 6.42 21.60
N TRP A 414 -10.78 5.42 20.95
CA TRP A 414 -10.05 5.62 19.69
C TRP A 414 -10.93 5.34 18.47
N ALA A 415 -10.65 6.01 17.35
CA ALA A 415 -11.31 5.73 16.07
C ALA A 415 -10.37 5.84 14.86
N TYR A 416 -10.60 5.00 13.86
CA TYR A 416 -10.27 5.38 12.49
C TYR A 416 -11.32 6.37 11.97
N MET A 417 -10.91 7.41 11.26
CA MET A 417 -11.81 8.29 10.51
C MET A 417 -11.55 8.21 9.01
N LEU A 418 -12.64 8.20 8.25
CA LEU A 418 -12.67 8.22 6.79
C LEU A 418 -13.62 9.35 6.37
N TYR A 419 -13.55 9.81 5.12
CA TYR A 419 -14.51 10.77 4.56
C TYR A 419 -15.13 10.30 3.25
N ALA A 420 -16.35 10.74 3.00
CA ALA A 420 -17.08 10.51 1.77
C ALA A 420 -17.94 11.71 1.38
N THR A 421 -17.65 12.32 0.24
CA THR A 421 -18.43 13.42 -0.34
C THR A 421 -19.51 12.94 -1.31
N ASP A 422 -19.32 11.75 -1.88
CA ASP A 422 -20.17 11.11 -2.90
C ASP A 422 -20.30 9.58 -2.66
N TYR A 423 -21.08 8.89 -3.50
CA TYR A 423 -21.21 7.42 -3.42
C TYR A 423 -19.87 6.69 -3.59
N ILE A 424 -19.01 7.14 -4.51
CA ILE A 424 -17.77 6.44 -4.84
C ILE A 424 -16.83 6.43 -3.62
N THR A 425 -16.62 7.59 -3.00
CA THR A 425 -15.86 7.74 -1.76
C THR A 425 -16.53 7.03 -0.58
N ALA A 426 -17.86 6.94 -0.53
CA ALA A 426 -18.57 6.12 0.47
C ALA A 426 -18.32 4.61 0.31
N CYS A 427 -18.30 4.10 -0.93
CA CYS A 427 -17.91 2.72 -1.23
C CYS A 427 -16.43 2.48 -0.88
N ASN A 428 -15.54 3.41 -1.24
CA ASN A 428 -14.12 3.32 -0.92
C ASN A 428 -13.89 3.31 0.61
N ALA A 429 -14.59 4.16 1.37
CA ALA A 429 -14.56 4.16 2.82
C ALA A 429 -15.07 2.84 3.42
N LEU A 430 -16.11 2.23 2.84
CA LEU A 430 -16.57 0.89 3.26
C LEU A 430 -15.51 -0.19 2.99
N ILE A 431 -14.83 -0.17 1.84
CA ILE A 431 -13.73 -1.08 1.51
C ILE A 431 -12.60 -0.93 2.53
N MET A 432 -12.15 0.30 2.78
CA MET A 432 -11.11 0.62 3.77
C MET A 432 -11.51 0.14 5.17
N ALA A 433 -12.74 0.41 5.61
CA ALA A 433 -13.25 -0.04 6.90
C ALA A 433 -13.25 -1.58 7.05
N LYS A 434 -13.58 -2.33 6.00
CA LYS A 434 -13.45 -3.80 6.02
C LYS A 434 -12.00 -4.26 6.04
N ASN A 435 -11.11 -3.56 5.35
CA ASN A 435 -9.67 -3.87 5.31
C ASN A 435 -9.01 -3.65 6.69
N ILE A 436 -9.27 -2.52 7.34
CA ILE A 436 -8.86 -2.23 8.73
C ILE A 436 -9.26 -3.39 9.68
N ARG A 437 -10.50 -3.88 9.61
CA ARG A 437 -10.95 -5.02 10.42
C ARG A 437 -10.30 -6.36 10.03
N LEU A 438 -9.96 -6.57 8.76
CA LEU A 438 -9.24 -7.77 8.31
C LEU A 438 -7.77 -7.78 8.76
N LEU A 439 -7.17 -6.59 8.91
CA LEU A 439 -5.82 -6.38 9.45
C LEU A 439 -5.77 -6.42 10.99
N GLY A 440 -6.84 -6.86 11.65
CA GLY A 440 -6.86 -7.19 13.08
C GLY A 440 -7.45 -6.14 14.03
N THR A 441 -7.79 -4.94 13.55
CA THR A 441 -8.23 -3.83 14.42
C THR A 441 -9.47 -4.19 15.25
N PRO A 442 -9.36 -4.24 16.60
CA PRO A 442 -10.41 -4.75 17.48
C PRO A 442 -11.65 -3.87 17.49
N LYS A 443 -12.82 -4.48 17.73
CA LYS A 443 -14.14 -3.80 17.74
C LYS A 443 -14.29 -2.69 18.78
N SER A 444 -13.38 -2.58 19.76
CA SER A 444 -13.30 -1.49 20.72
C SER A 444 -12.86 -0.16 20.10
N ILE A 445 -12.08 -0.22 19.01
CA ILE A 445 -11.71 0.95 18.21
C ILE A 445 -12.80 1.17 17.18
N ASP A 446 -13.42 2.35 17.16
CA ASP A 446 -14.46 2.68 16.18
C ASP A 446 -13.88 2.83 14.77
N VAL A 447 -14.71 2.60 13.74
CA VAL A 447 -14.39 3.03 12.37
C VAL A 447 -15.48 3.97 11.93
N THR A 448 -15.13 5.24 11.85
CA THR A 448 -16.04 6.37 11.64
C THR A 448 -15.91 6.87 10.20
N VAL A 449 -17.02 7.23 9.57
CA VAL A 449 -17.05 7.88 8.25
C VAL A 449 -17.84 9.18 8.31
N LEU A 450 -17.18 10.27 7.93
CA LEU A 450 -17.81 11.57 7.72
C LEU A 450 -18.47 11.59 6.35
N VAL A 451 -19.75 11.93 6.31
CA VAL A 451 -20.55 12.00 5.08
C VAL A 451 -21.12 13.40 4.89
N THR A 452 -21.16 13.90 3.67
CA THR A 452 -21.78 15.20 3.37
C THR A 452 -23.28 15.20 3.69
N ALA A 453 -23.84 16.36 4.02
CA ALA A 453 -25.29 16.54 4.22
C ALA A 453 -26.12 16.00 3.03
N PHE A 454 -25.61 16.13 1.81
CA PHE A 454 -26.23 15.70 0.56
C PHE A 454 -26.15 14.18 0.31
N MET A 455 -25.33 13.43 1.07
CA MET A 455 -25.26 11.96 0.99
C MET A 455 -26.64 11.35 1.27
N SER A 456 -27.13 10.44 0.44
CA SER A 456 -28.46 9.84 0.67
C SER A 456 -28.51 9.07 1.99
N ASP A 457 -29.62 9.18 2.74
CA ASP A 457 -29.79 8.50 4.03
C ASP A 457 -29.79 6.96 3.89
N ILE A 458 -30.01 6.45 2.68
CA ILE A 458 -29.84 5.05 2.32
C ILE A 458 -28.35 4.66 2.40
N THR A 459 -27.46 5.45 1.79
CA THR A 459 -26.01 5.24 1.88
C THR A 459 -25.54 5.40 3.33
N LYS A 460 -26.01 6.42 4.06
CA LYS A 460 -25.72 6.60 5.49
C LYS A 460 -26.10 5.36 6.30
N HIS A 461 -27.36 4.92 6.20
CA HIS A 461 -27.86 3.74 6.91
C HIS A 461 -27.12 2.45 6.51
N LYS A 462 -26.73 2.32 5.24
CA LYS A 462 -25.99 1.13 4.77
C LYS A 462 -24.58 1.05 5.34
N LEU A 463 -23.88 2.18 5.47
CA LEU A 463 -22.59 2.24 6.17
C LEU A 463 -22.75 1.85 7.65
N SER A 464 -23.78 2.34 8.33
CA SER A 464 -24.07 1.94 9.73
C SER A 464 -24.35 0.45 9.88
N GLN A 465 -25.13 -0.16 8.97
CA GLN A 465 -25.38 -1.61 8.98
C GLN A 465 -24.10 -2.45 8.84
N GLU A 466 -23.07 -1.92 8.20
CA GLU A 466 -21.79 -2.61 8.00
C GLU A 466 -20.80 -2.44 9.17
N GLY A 467 -21.22 -1.77 10.25
CA GLY A 467 -20.45 -1.60 11.48
C GLY A 467 -19.59 -0.33 11.52
N LEU A 468 -19.94 0.70 10.74
CA LEU A 468 -19.28 2.01 10.78
C LEU A 468 -20.12 3.02 11.57
N VAL A 469 -19.45 3.92 12.31
CA VAL A 469 -20.10 5.11 12.87
C VAL A 469 -20.22 6.16 11.77
N VAL A 470 -21.43 6.65 11.50
CA VAL A 470 -21.70 7.54 10.36
C VAL A 470 -22.09 8.92 10.88
N ILE A 471 -21.34 9.94 10.47
CA ILE A 471 -21.50 11.31 11.00
C ILE A 471 -21.68 12.27 9.84
N THR A 472 -22.80 12.99 9.85
CA THR A 472 -23.12 13.94 8.78
C THR A 472 -22.43 15.28 9.03
N VAL A 473 -21.76 15.82 8.01
CA VAL A 473 -21.05 17.11 8.05
C VAL A 473 -21.48 18.03 6.91
N GLU A 474 -21.33 19.33 7.13
CA GLU A 474 -21.48 20.36 6.09
C GLU A 474 -20.33 20.31 5.08
N LEU A 475 -20.63 20.65 3.83
CA LEU A 475 -19.67 20.70 2.73
C LEU A 475 -18.79 21.97 2.83
N TRP A 476 -17.48 21.83 2.68
CA TRP A 476 -16.53 22.92 2.40
C TRP A 476 -15.94 22.73 1.01
N GLN A 477 -16.02 23.79 0.19
CA GLN A 477 -15.58 23.75 -1.20
C GLN A 477 -14.49 24.80 -1.48
N GLN A 478 -13.44 24.39 -2.20
CA GLN A 478 -12.45 25.27 -2.79
C GLN A 478 -13.04 25.90 -4.07
N ARG A 479 -13.45 27.16 -3.97
CA ARG A 479 -14.20 27.89 -5.01
C ARG A 479 -13.45 28.10 -6.32
N ASN A 480 -12.12 28.05 -6.30
CA ASN A 480 -11.26 28.30 -7.44
C ASN A 480 -10.61 27.03 -8.03
N ALA A 481 -10.95 25.83 -7.53
CA ALA A 481 -10.32 24.58 -7.99
C ALA A 481 -10.52 24.36 -9.52
N PRO A 482 -9.44 24.14 -10.31
CA PRO A 482 -9.53 24.02 -11.77
C PRO A 482 -10.07 22.66 -12.25
N HIS A 483 -10.33 21.71 -11.35
CA HIS A 483 -10.90 20.40 -11.67
C HIS A 483 -11.77 19.87 -10.51
N ASP A 484 -12.97 19.40 -10.85
CA ASP A 484 -14.00 18.86 -9.94
C ASP A 484 -13.56 17.76 -8.96
N THR A 485 -12.37 17.18 -9.14
CA THR A 485 -11.80 16.21 -8.19
C THR A 485 -11.39 16.85 -6.86
N TRP A 486 -10.96 18.11 -6.90
CA TRP A 486 -10.30 18.80 -5.79
C TRP A 486 -11.20 19.84 -5.12
N ILE A 487 -12.30 20.21 -5.77
CA ILE A 487 -13.25 21.22 -5.29
C ILE A 487 -13.83 20.90 -3.91
N ASP A 488 -14.07 19.64 -3.57
CA ASP A 488 -14.64 19.24 -2.28
C ASP A 488 -13.57 18.79 -1.25
N SER A 489 -12.27 18.91 -1.58
CA SER A 489 -11.13 18.46 -0.75
C SER A 489 -11.15 19.03 0.67
N LEU A 490 -11.44 20.32 0.80
CA LEU A 490 -11.54 21.03 2.08
C LEU A 490 -12.60 20.43 3.02
N THR A 491 -13.61 19.71 2.51
CA THR A 491 -14.58 19.00 3.36
C THR A 491 -13.91 17.95 4.24
N LYS A 492 -12.82 17.32 3.80
CA LYS A 492 -12.12 16.29 4.59
C LYS A 492 -11.51 16.86 5.87
N LEU A 493 -11.20 18.16 5.92
CA LEU A 493 -10.69 18.84 7.11
C LEU A 493 -11.70 18.84 8.28
N ARG A 494 -13.00 18.59 8.02
CA ARG A 494 -14.01 18.39 9.08
C ARG A 494 -13.67 17.25 10.05
N ILE A 495 -12.70 16.38 9.76
CA ILE A 495 -12.16 15.39 10.71
C ILE A 495 -11.66 16.00 12.03
N PHE A 496 -11.17 17.24 12.02
CA PHE A 496 -10.67 17.91 13.23
C PHE A 496 -11.77 18.35 14.21
N GLU A 497 -13.05 18.37 13.81
CA GLU A 497 -14.16 18.63 14.75
C GLU A 497 -14.16 17.59 15.88
N GLU A 498 -14.39 18.09 17.09
CA GLU A 498 -14.38 17.31 18.33
C GLU A 498 -15.65 16.44 18.45
N ARG A 499 -15.48 15.13 18.60
CA ARG A 499 -16.58 14.14 18.53
C ARG A 499 -16.52 13.05 19.61
N GLY A 500 -15.90 13.34 20.75
CA GLY A 500 -15.77 12.38 21.85
C GLY A 500 -14.88 11.18 21.51
N TYR A 501 -13.75 11.44 20.85
CA TYR A 501 -12.67 10.48 20.60
C TYR A 501 -11.35 11.07 21.09
N ASP A 502 -10.59 10.30 21.84
CA ASP A 502 -9.31 10.72 22.44
C ASP A 502 -8.14 10.66 21.44
N LYS A 503 -8.23 9.74 20.48
CA LYS A 503 -7.30 9.59 19.36
C LYS A 503 -8.04 9.28 18.07
N VAL A 504 -7.61 9.88 16.97
CA VAL A 504 -8.10 9.60 15.61
C VAL A 504 -6.93 9.26 14.69
N ILE A 505 -7.05 8.12 13.97
CA ILE A 505 -6.27 7.86 12.74
C ILE A 505 -7.20 8.13 11.57
N TYR A 506 -7.02 9.26 10.90
CA TYR A 506 -7.66 9.54 9.63
C TYR A 506 -6.91 8.88 8.48
N ILE A 507 -7.64 8.27 7.55
CA ILE A 507 -7.11 7.80 6.26
C ILE A 507 -8.00 8.34 5.14
N ASP A 508 -7.38 8.85 4.08
CA ASP A 508 -8.06 9.14 2.81
C ASP A 508 -8.79 7.88 2.31
N SER A 509 -10.08 8.02 1.99
CA SER A 509 -10.89 6.88 1.58
C SER A 509 -10.43 6.30 0.25
N ASP A 510 -9.80 7.11 -0.61
CA ASP A 510 -9.15 6.70 -1.86
C ASP A 510 -7.73 6.11 -1.68
N ALA A 511 -7.55 5.27 -0.68
CA ALA A 511 -6.30 4.55 -0.44
C ALA A 511 -6.50 3.02 -0.29
N TRP A 512 -5.41 2.27 -0.26
CA TRP A 512 -5.38 0.85 0.07
C TRP A 512 -4.37 0.57 1.19
N LEU A 513 -4.82 -0.13 2.24
CA LEU A 513 -4.02 -0.46 3.42
C LEU A 513 -3.45 -1.88 3.32
N HIS A 514 -2.15 -2.05 3.61
CA HIS A 514 -1.44 -3.34 3.56
C HIS A 514 -1.12 -3.92 4.94
N ARG A 515 -1.09 -3.07 5.97
CA ARG A 515 -0.55 -3.35 7.29
C ARG A 515 -1.42 -2.69 8.34
N ASN A 516 -1.52 -3.28 9.53
CA ASN A 516 -2.21 -2.67 10.66
C ASN A 516 -1.58 -1.31 11.04
N LEU A 517 -2.40 -0.35 11.50
CA LEU A 517 -1.97 0.99 11.92
C LEU A 517 -2.31 1.30 13.39
N ASP A 518 -2.80 0.34 14.17
CA ASP A 518 -3.27 0.57 15.54
C ASP A 518 -2.14 1.04 16.47
N GLN A 519 -0.88 0.69 16.16
CA GLN A 519 0.30 1.25 16.83
C GLN A 519 0.39 2.78 16.72
N LEU A 520 -0.27 3.40 15.74
CA LEU A 520 -0.30 4.87 15.61
C LEU A 520 -1.22 5.55 16.63
N PHE A 521 -2.16 4.83 17.26
CA PHE A 521 -2.91 5.39 18.40
C PHE A 521 -1.99 5.70 19.61
N GLN A 522 -0.85 5.01 19.71
CA GLN A 522 0.17 5.23 20.74
C GLN A 522 1.09 6.43 20.48
N LEU A 523 0.89 7.17 19.39
CA LEU A 523 1.63 8.39 19.14
C LEU A 523 1.27 9.49 20.16
N PRO A 524 2.21 10.37 20.56
CA PRO A 524 1.91 11.46 21.49
C PRO A 524 0.82 12.40 20.97
N ASP A 525 0.26 13.23 21.85
CA ASP A 525 -0.66 14.28 21.41
C ASP A 525 0.10 15.36 20.62
N ALA A 526 -0.38 15.62 19.41
CA ALA A 526 0.08 16.69 18.53
C ALA A 526 -1.15 17.30 17.84
N VAL A 527 -0.98 18.46 17.20
CA VAL A 527 -2.03 19.05 16.34
C VAL A 527 -2.45 18.03 15.28
N PHE A 528 -1.47 17.50 14.55
CA PHE A 528 -1.57 16.25 13.79
C PHE A 528 -0.19 15.70 13.45
N TRP A 529 -0.16 14.42 13.10
CA TRP A 529 0.97 13.68 12.56
C TRP A 529 0.67 13.28 11.12
N ALA A 530 1.55 13.59 10.16
CA ALA A 530 1.31 13.36 8.72
C ALA A 530 2.58 12.88 7.99
N PRO A 531 2.48 12.03 6.95
CA PRO A 531 3.62 11.70 6.09
C PRO A 531 4.05 12.91 5.25
N ARG A 532 5.27 12.88 4.70
CA ARG A 532 5.74 13.91 3.76
C ARG A 532 5.06 13.75 2.40
N ALA A 533 4.67 14.86 1.77
CA ALA A 533 4.27 14.90 0.37
C ALA A 533 5.53 14.86 -0.51
N TYR A 534 6.22 13.71 -0.52
CA TYR A 534 7.48 13.48 -1.24
C TYR A 534 7.42 13.74 -2.76
N TYR A 535 6.23 13.87 -3.32
CA TYR A 535 5.96 14.18 -4.72
C TYR A 535 5.93 15.70 -5.02
N GLN A 536 6.09 16.56 -4.00
CA GLN A 536 6.30 18.01 -4.14
C GLN A 536 7.77 18.36 -3.86
N ASP A 537 8.30 19.34 -4.60
CA ASP A 537 9.68 19.82 -4.43
C ASP A 537 9.88 20.62 -3.13
N GLN A 538 8.80 21.17 -2.56
CA GLN A 538 8.79 21.86 -1.28
C GLN A 538 8.51 20.86 -0.13
N PRO A 539 9.13 21.02 1.06
CA PRO A 539 8.90 20.14 2.20
C PRO A 539 7.53 20.40 2.84
N SER A 540 6.52 19.67 2.37
CA SER A 540 5.13 19.75 2.81
C SER A 540 4.62 18.39 3.33
N VAL A 541 3.52 18.40 4.09
CA VAL A 541 2.81 17.18 4.52
C VAL A 541 1.79 16.71 3.48
N ALA A 542 1.70 15.38 3.32
CA ALA A 542 0.63 14.71 2.61
C ALA A 542 -0.53 14.41 3.57
N SER A 543 -1.72 14.87 3.23
CA SER A 543 -2.94 14.75 4.05
C SER A 543 -3.61 13.37 3.97
N THR A 544 -2.98 12.38 3.34
CA THR A 544 -3.51 11.03 3.09
C THR A 544 -3.68 10.20 4.36
N LEU A 545 -2.83 10.43 5.35
CA LEU A 545 -2.85 9.77 6.66
C LEU A 545 -2.60 10.86 7.70
N LEU A 546 -3.54 11.08 8.61
CA LEU A 546 -3.39 12.06 9.68
C LEU A 546 -3.69 11.40 11.01
N VAL A 547 -2.81 11.52 12.01
CA VAL A 547 -3.07 11.02 13.37
C VAL A 547 -3.10 12.19 14.32
N PHE A 548 -4.19 12.37 15.06
CA PHE A 548 -4.40 13.56 15.88
C PHE A 548 -5.36 13.31 17.04
N LYS A 549 -5.38 14.25 17.98
CA LYS A 549 -6.42 14.37 19.00
C LYS A 549 -7.42 15.45 18.55
N PRO A 550 -8.71 15.12 18.34
CA PRO A 550 -9.73 16.10 18.03
C PRO A 550 -9.74 17.23 19.06
N SER A 551 -9.87 18.47 18.60
CA SER A 551 -9.82 19.65 19.47
C SER A 551 -10.55 20.80 18.80
N ASN A 552 -11.60 21.30 19.46
CA ASN A 552 -12.37 22.43 18.95
C ASN A 552 -11.48 23.66 18.73
N TYR A 553 -10.48 23.92 19.58
CA TYR A 553 -9.53 25.02 19.38
C TYR A 553 -8.77 24.92 18.04
N ASN A 554 -8.19 23.75 17.75
CA ASN A 554 -7.50 23.50 16.48
C ASN A 554 -8.46 23.57 15.29
N PHE A 555 -9.68 23.03 15.44
CA PHE A 555 -10.71 23.13 14.41
C PHE A 555 -11.10 24.58 14.09
N GLN A 556 -11.33 25.44 15.10
CA GLN A 556 -11.65 26.85 14.89
C GLN A 556 -10.48 27.63 14.23
N LYS A 557 -9.22 27.36 14.64
CA LYS A 557 -8.03 27.98 14.02
C LYS A 557 -7.96 27.71 12.51
N MET A 558 -8.22 26.47 12.12
CA MET A 558 -8.25 26.02 10.73
C MET A 558 -9.47 26.53 9.96
N LEU A 559 -10.65 26.55 10.59
CA LEU A 559 -11.87 27.13 10.01
C LEU A 559 -11.69 28.62 9.68
N ALA A 560 -11.04 29.38 10.56
CA ALA A 560 -10.71 30.79 10.30
C ALA A 560 -9.86 30.94 9.03
N ALA A 561 -8.78 30.16 8.89
CA ALA A 561 -7.92 30.22 7.71
C ALA A 561 -8.60 29.74 6.41
N VAL A 562 -9.46 28.71 6.48
CA VAL A 562 -10.29 28.26 5.34
C VAL A 562 -11.27 29.35 4.89
N GLN A 563 -11.72 30.22 5.80
CA GLN A 563 -12.54 31.38 5.45
C GLN A 563 -11.70 32.56 4.92
N GLU A 564 -10.56 32.86 5.55
CA GLU A 564 -9.65 33.95 5.19
C GLU A 564 -9.09 33.77 3.78
N HIS A 565 -8.61 32.57 3.45
CA HIS A 565 -8.03 32.24 2.14
C HIS A 565 -9.04 31.58 1.18
N SER A 566 -10.34 31.79 1.40
CA SER A 566 -11.44 31.24 0.56
C SER A 566 -11.50 31.78 -0.88
N THR A 567 -10.53 32.60 -1.28
CA THR A 567 -10.32 33.15 -2.63
C THR A 567 -8.96 32.78 -3.25
N GLU A 568 -8.18 31.91 -2.62
CA GLU A 568 -6.92 31.37 -3.15
C GLU A 568 -7.08 29.89 -3.53
N GLU A 569 -6.28 29.36 -4.47
CA GLU A 569 -6.34 27.97 -4.93
C GLU A 569 -5.69 26.97 -3.95
N TRP A 570 -6.08 27.03 -2.67
CA TRP A 570 -5.56 26.15 -1.62
C TRP A 570 -6.39 24.87 -1.49
N TYR A 571 -5.71 23.74 -1.37
CA TYR A 571 -6.31 22.45 -1.07
C TYR A 571 -6.14 22.11 0.42
N ASP A 572 -6.63 20.95 0.82
CA ASP A 572 -6.56 20.44 2.19
C ASP A 572 -5.12 20.34 2.70
N MET A 573 -4.16 19.97 1.86
CA MET A 573 -2.74 19.97 2.23
C MET A 573 -2.20 21.39 2.47
N ASP A 574 -2.55 22.36 1.64
CA ASP A 574 -2.00 23.73 1.75
C ASP A 574 -2.49 24.40 3.03
N VAL A 575 -3.77 24.22 3.37
CA VAL A 575 -4.33 24.66 4.66
C VAL A 575 -3.56 24.03 5.83
N LEU A 576 -3.28 22.73 5.83
CA LEU A 576 -2.53 22.07 6.90
C LEU A 576 -1.09 22.61 7.01
N ASN A 577 -0.41 22.81 5.87
CA ASN A 577 0.96 23.30 5.82
C ASN A 577 1.10 24.78 6.20
N ILE A 578 0.05 25.60 6.03
CA ILE A 578 0.08 27.03 6.32
C ILE A 578 -0.44 27.33 7.73
N VAL A 579 -1.60 26.78 8.12
CA VAL A 579 -2.19 27.00 9.47
C VAL A 579 -1.29 26.46 10.58
N TRP A 580 -0.56 25.38 10.30
CA TRP A 580 0.33 24.71 11.24
C TRP A 580 1.72 24.49 10.66
N LYS A 581 2.24 25.49 9.95
CA LYS A 581 3.63 25.52 9.47
C LYS A 581 4.59 25.19 10.62
N ASN A 582 5.27 24.05 10.54
CA ASN A 582 6.17 23.51 11.57
C ASN A 582 5.49 23.25 12.95
N GLN A 583 4.15 23.11 12.99
CA GLN A 583 3.35 22.78 14.19
C GLN A 583 2.63 21.43 14.05
N TYR A 584 3.09 20.59 13.12
CA TYR A 584 2.76 19.18 12.96
C TYR A 584 4.03 18.34 13.17
N GLY A 585 3.91 17.02 13.19
CA GLY A 585 5.09 16.14 13.13
C GLY A 585 5.01 15.09 12.00
N MET A 586 6.18 14.68 11.51
CA MET A 586 6.29 13.90 10.27
C MET A 586 6.23 12.39 10.51
N LEU A 587 5.45 11.66 9.71
CA LEU A 587 5.45 10.19 9.65
C LEU A 587 6.48 9.73 8.59
N PRO A 588 7.24 8.65 8.84
CA PRO A 588 8.22 8.11 7.89
C PRO A 588 7.65 7.81 6.49
N ASN A 589 8.48 7.90 5.45
CA ASN A 589 8.05 7.75 4.05
C ASN A 589 7.69 6.32 3.59
N HIS A 590 7.67 5.35 4.52
CA HIS A 590 6.99 4.06 4.33
C HIS A 590 5.48 4.10 4.70
N PHE A 591 4.96 5.18 5.28
CA PHE A 591 3.53 5.21 5.62
C PHE A 591 2.62 5.40 4.42
N VAL A 592 2.99 6.24 3.44
CA VAL A 592 2.21 6.50 2.22
C VAL A 592 3.09 6.46 0.97
N PHE A 593 2.62 5.74 -0.05
CA PHE A 593 3.15 5.75 -1.41
C PHE A 593 2.01 6.02 -2.41
N LEU A 594 2.18 7.02 -3.27
CA LEU A 594 1.24 7.31 -4.37
C LEU A 594 1.38 6.26 -5.47
N ASN A 595 0.28 5.60 -5.87
CA ASN A 595 0.35 4.54 -6.86
C ASN A 595 0.74 5.01 -8.28
N SER A 596 0.67 6.32 -8.58
CA SER A 596 1.28 6.93 -9.78
C SER A 596 2.79 6.69 -9.86
N GLU A 597 3.47 6.66 -8.72
CA GLU A 597 4.93 6.59 -8.62
C GLU A 597 5.47 5.15 -8.68
N LEU A 598 4.59 4.13 -8.84
CA LEU A 598 4.99 2.72 -8.87
C LEU A 598 5.92 2.38 -10.05
N ASN A 599 6.02 3.29 -11.01
CA ASN A 599 6.84 3.18 -12.22
C ASN A 599 7.78 4.39 -12.40
N SER A 600 8.05 5.17 -11.34
CA SER A 600 8.96 6.33 -11.39
C SER A 600 10.26 6.04 -10.63
N ASP A 601 11.38 6.59 -11.10
CA ASP A 601 12.71 6.39 -10.47
C ASP A 601 12.87 7.11 -9.11
N ARG A 602 11.76 7.56 -8.50
CA ARG A 602 11.71 8.39 -7.28
C ARG A 602 11.75 7.55 -6.01
N THR A 603 12.93 7.03 -5.68
CA THR A 603 13.09 6.06 -4.58
C THR A 603 12.96 6.64 -3.16
N PHE A 604 13.11 7.97 -2.97
CA PHE A 604 12.88 8.75 -1.73
C PHE A 604 13.05 7.99 -0.40
N GLU A 605 14.26 8.02 0.16
CA GLU A 605 14.66 7.35 1.42
C GLU A 605 14.73 5.80 1.34
N PHE A 606 14.60 5.22 0.14
CA PHE A 606 14.84 3.79 -0.12
C PHE A 606 15.82 3.57 -1.27
N GLU A 607 16.46 2.40 -1.28
CA GLU A 607 17.43 1.99 -2.29
C GLU A 607 16.79 1.77 -3.69
N SER A 608 15.50 1.46 -3.74
CA SER A 608 14.76 1.23 -4.97
C SER A 608 13.25 1.43 -4.79
N VAL A 609 12.53 1.60 -5.91
CA VAL A 609 11.07 1.64 -5.95
C VAL A 609 10.49 0.36 -5.33
N GLU A 610 11.06 -0.80 -5.68
CA GLU A 610 10.67 -2.12 -5.16
C GLU A 610 10.87 -2.22 -3.63
N ALA A 611 11.99 -1.71 -3.09
CA ALA A 611 12.21 -1.66 -1.65
C ALA A 611 11.15 -0.79 -0.95
N ARG A 612 10.80 0.35 -1.55
CA ARG A 612 9.78 1.26 -1.02
C ARG A 612 8.37 0.67 -1.07
N ILE A 613 8.00 0.03 -2.18
CA ILE A 613 6.75 -0.73 -2.35
C ILE A 613 6.61 -1.77 -1.23
N ASN A 614 7.66 -2.55 -0.98
CA ASN A 614 7.66 -3.60 0.02
C ASN A 614 7.63 -3.06 1.46
N ALA A 615 8.20 -1.88 1.73
CA ALA A 615 8.12 -1.22 3.03
C ALA A 615 6.73 -0.60 3.32
N THR A 616 5.97 -0.24 2.27
CA THR A 616 4.80 0.63 2.36
C THR A 616 3.64 0.05 3.22
N TYR A 617 3.01 0.92 4.00
CA TYR A 617 1.78 0.65 4.76
C TYR A 617 0.52 0.99 3.95
N ILE A 618 0.46 2.17 3.34
CA ILE A 618 -0.68 2.65 2.53
C ILE A 618 -0.22 2.95 1.10
N HIS A 619 -0.85 2.33 0.11
CA HIS A 619 -0.79 2.81 -1.27
C HIS A 619 -1.98 3.74 -1.53
N HIS A 620 -1.73 5.03 -1.77
CA HIS A 620 -2.76 6.01 -2.12
C HIS A 620 -3.08 5.96 -3.61
N PHE A 621 -4.35 6.07 -3.98
CA PHE A 621 -4.75 6.14 -5.37
C PHE A 621 -4.68 7.58 -5.87
N SER A 622 -3.50 7.99 -6.34
CA SER A 622 -3.27 9.28 -7.01
C SER A 622 -3.78 9.24 -8.46
N MET A 623 -3.73 10.37 -9.17
CA MET A 623 -3.86 10.39 -10.64
C MET A 623 -2.48 10.63 -11.24
N MET A 624 -2.15 9.94 -12.35
CA MET A 624 -0.99 10.29 -13.18
C MET A 624 -1.28 11.54 -14.02
N ASP A 625 -0.24 12.28 -14.41
CA ASP A 625 -0.31 13.53 -15.18
C ASP A 625 -1.15 13.46 -16.47
N ASN A 626 -1.21 12.27 -17.08
CA ASN A 626 -2.00 12.02 -18.29
C ASN A 626 -3.52 11.90 -18.04
N GLY A 627 -3.99 11.95 -16.79
CA GLY A 627 -5.38 11.90 -16.38
C GLY A 627 -6.13 10.57 -16.61
N LYS A 628 -5.46 9.54 -17.13
CA LYS A 628 -6.10 8.27 -17.57
C LYS A 628 -5.91 7.09 -16.62
N TYR A 629 -4.93 7.17 -15.71
CA TYR A 629 -4.53 6.08 -14.83
C TYR A 629 -4.30 6.58 -13.41
N GLY A 630 -4.52 5.70 -12.42
CA GLY A 630 -4.20 5.95 -11.02
C GLY A 630 -5.36 5.62 -10.07
N LYS A 631 -6.54 6.26 -10.23
CA LYS A 631 -7.74 5.99 -9.41
C LYS A 631 -8.60 4.85 -10.00
N PRO A 632 -8.69 3.65 -9.37
CA PRO A 632 -9.34 2.48 -9.97
C PRO A 632 -10.79 2.64 -10.41
N TRP A 633 -11.58 3.49 -9.74
CA TRP A 633 -12.98 3.80 -10.08
C TRP A 633 -13.15 4.75 -11.28
N ARG A 634 -12.10 5.47 -11.69
CA ARG A 634 -12.08 6.29 -12.90
C ARG A 634 -11.69 5.50 -14.15
N MET A 635 -11.24 4.26 -13.97
CA MET A 635 -10.91 3.32 -15.02
C MET A 635 -12.01 2.25 -15.08
N ASN A 636 -12.41 1.81 -16.27
CA ASN A 636 -13.25 0.63 -16.38
C ASN A 636 -12.37 -0.61 -16.13
N ARG A 637 -12.77 -1.48 -15.19
CA ARG A 637 -12.01 -2.68 -14.83
C ARG A 637 -11.81 -3.69 -15.95
N TYR A 638 -12.69 -3.66 -16.95
CA TYR A 638 -12.61 -4.50 -18.14
C TYR A 638 -11.77 -3.83 -19.25
N ASN A 639 -11.16 -2.67 -18.97
CA ASN A 639 -10.35 -1.86 -19.86
C ASN A 639 -9.00 -1.49 -19.20
N ILE A 640 -8.56 -2.26 -18.19
CA ILE A 640 -7.21 -2.08 -17.65
C ILE A 640 -6.20 -2.83 -18.52
N ILE A 641 -5.54 -2.04 -19.35
CA ILE A 641 -4.38 -2.43 -20.12
C ILE A 641 -3.22 -2.77 -19.17
N ARG A 642 -2.85 -4.06 -19.12
CA ARG A 642 -1.66 -4.52 -18.38
C ARG A 642 -0.41 -4.32 -19.24
N LYS A 643 0.44 -3.42 -18.78
CA LYS A 643 1.71 -3.01 -19.39
C LYS A 643 2.84 -3.79 -18.72
N PRO A 644 3.68 -4.54 -19.47
CA PRO A 644 4.86 -5.21 -18.91
C PRO A 644 5.84 -4.24 -18.25
N GLU A 645 5.88 -2.99 -18.70
CA GLU A 645 6.70 -1.91 -18.14
C GLU A 645 6.10 -1.25 -16.88
N TRP A 646 4.99 -1.76 -16.34
CA TRP A 646 4.34 -1.26 -15.13
C TRP A 646 4.39 -2.28 -13.99
N SER A 647 4.71 -1.81 -12.78
CA SER A 647 4.86 -2.60 -11.57
C SER A 647 3.66 -3.54 -11.33
N PRO A 648 3.90 -4.83 -11.04
CA PRO A 648 2.84 -5.77 -10.67
C PRO A 648 1.99 -5.29 -9.48
N MET A 649 2.54 -4.46 -8.59
CA MET A 649 1.80 -3.87 -7.47
C MET A 649 0.67 -2.95 -7.96
N PHE A 650 0.86 -2.18 -9.04
CA PHE A 650 -0.18 -1.29 -9.58
C PHE A 650 -1.44 -2.09 -9.95
N TYR A 651 -1.23 -3.20 -10.66
CA TYR A 651 -2.31 -4.08 -11.06
C TYR A 651 -2.87 -4.87 -9.88
N ARG A 652 -2.04 -5.29 -8.92
CA ARG A 652 -2.55 -6.00 -7.73
C ARG A 652 -3.44 -5.11 -6.87
N LEU A 653 -3.09 -3.84 -6.69
CA LEU A 653 -3.92 -2.84 -6.01
C LEU A 653 -5.24 -2.60 -6.74
N PHE A 654 -5.20 -2.54 -8.07
CA PHE A 654 -6.38 -2.39 -8.92
C PHE A 654 -7.34 -3.59 -8.80
N ASP A 655 -6.80 -4.81 -8.85
CA ASP A 655 -7.55 -6.05 -8.69
C ASP A 655 -8.19 -6.12 -7.30
N LEU A 656 -7.41 -5.88 -6.24
CA LEU A 656 -7.88 -5.86 -4.85
C LEU A 656 -8.99 -4.83 -4.60
N TYR A 657 -8.91 -3.65 -5.23
CA TYR A 657 -9.99 -2.66 -5.19
C TYR A 657 -11.29 -3.21 -5.79
N TRP A 658 -11.23 -3.78 -7.00
CA TRP A 658 -12.43 -4.25 -7.70
C TRP A 658 -13.00 -5.54 -7.10
N GLU A 659 -12.17 -6.46 -6.62
CA GLU A 659 -12.56 -7.61 -5.78
C GLU A 659 -13.35 -7.13 -4.55
N SER A 660 -12.86 -6.08 -3.87
CA SER A 660 -13.47 -5.54 -2.65
C SER A 660 -14.75 -4.74 -2.93
N LYS A 661 -14.79 -3.97 -4.02
CA LYS A 661 -16.00 -3.27 -4.48
C LYS A 661 -17.12 -4.26 -4.79
N ASP A 662 -16.82 -5.34 -5.51
CA ASP A 662 -17.81 -6.39 -5.80
C ASP A 662 -18.28 -7.11 -4.55
N LYS A 663 -17.40 -7.31 -3.57
CA LYS A 663 -17.70 -8.01 -2.31
C LYS A 663 -18.50 -7.16 -1.31
N TYR A 664 -18.29 -5.85 -1.25
CA TYR A 664 -18.85 -5.00 -0.19
C TYR A 664 -19.86 -3.94 -0.68
N CYS A 665 -19.73 -3.41 -1.91
CA CYS A 665 -20.56 -2.29 -2.40
C CYS A 665 -21.73 -2.71 -3.31
N SER A 666 -21.78 -3.94 -3.81
CA SER A 666 -22.73 -4.45 -4.84
C SER A 666 -24.23 -4.50 -4.48
N ASN A 667 -24.71 -3.72 -3.51
CA ASN A 667 -26.14 -3.66 -3.19
C ASN A 667 -26.86 -2.68 -4.15
N PRO A 668 -28.04 -3.02 -4.71
CA PRO A 668 -28.69 -2.19 -5.74
C PRO A 668 -29.12 -0.78 -5.30
N VAL A 669 -29.11 -0.49 -3.99
CA VAL A 669 -29.67 0.74 -3.41
C VAL A 669 -28.70 1.94 -3.44
N VAL A 670 -27.46 1.74 -3.89
CA VAL A 670 -26.44 2.79 -4.03
C VAL A 670 -26.17 3.18 -5.50
N TYR A 671 -26.88 2.56 -6.44
CA TYR A 671 -26.71 2.75 -7.89
C TYR A 671 -27.55 3.90 -8.50
N ILE A 672 -28.31 4.64 -7.69
CA ILE A 672 -29.26 5.65 -8.19
C ILE A 672 -28.53 6.98 -8.51
N ASP A 673 -27.60 7.42 -7.66
CA ASP A 673 -26.84 8.65 -7.88
C ASP A 673 -25.85 8.53 -9.05
N ASP A 674 -25.26 7.35 -9.26
CA ASP A 674 -24.38 7.02 -10.41
C ASP A 674 -25.05 7.36 -11.74
N MET A 675 -26.36 7.13 -11.89
CA MET A 675 -27.09 7.45 -13.11
C MET A 675 -27.23 8.96 -13.37
N CYS A 676 -27.38 9.78 -12.33
CA CYS A 676 -27.42 11.24 -12.50
C CYS A 676 -26.07 11.80 -12.92
N HIS A 677 -24.96 11.26 -12.38
CA HIS A 677 -23.62 11.69 -12.77
C HIS A 677 -23.23 11.21 -14.19
N LEU A 678 -23.55 9.97 -14.56
CA LEU A 678 -23.23 9.40 -15.88
C LEU A 678 -24.02 10.01 -17.05
N LEU A 679 -25.18 10.61 -16.81
CA LEU A 679 -26.02 11.16 -17.88
C LEU A 679 -25.72 12.64 -18.24
N PHE A 680 -25.08 13.41 -17.36
CA PHE A 680 -24.97 14.87 -17.53
C PHE A 680 -23.59 15.49 -17.28
N GLY A 681 -22.64 14.80 -16.63
CA GLY A 681 -21.33 15.37 -16.30
C GLY A 681 -21.38 16.46 -15.21
N HIS A 682 -20.24 17.11 -14.94
CA HIS A 682 -20.17 18.15 -13.91
C HIS A 682 -20.74 19.50 -14.40
N PRO A 683 -21.76 20.08 -13.74
CA PRO A 683 -22.41 21.32 -14.16
C PRO A 683 -21.64 22.57 -13.68
N ARG A 684 -20.32 22.63 -13.90
CA ARG A 684 -19.42 23.58 -13.23
C ARG A 684 -18.57 24.50 -14.13
N THR A 685 -18.55 24.33 -15.46
CA THR A 685 -17.60 25.06 -16.34
C THR A 685 -18.17 25.57 -17.69
N HIS A 686 -19.35 26.22 -17.71
CA HIS A 686 -19.92 26.82 -18.95
C HIS A 686 -20.20 28.33 -18.85
N SER A 687 -20.00 29.03 -19.98
CA SER A 687 -19.98 30.50 -20.06
C SER A 687 -21.37 31.14 -19.96
N GLY A 688 -21.43 32.41 -19.54
CA GLY A 688 -22.68 33.13 -19.20
C GLY A 688 -23.78 33.12 -20.26
N THR A 689 -23.45 32.99 -21.55
CA THR A 689 -24.44 32.86 -22.64
C THR A 689 -25.12 31.49 -22.63
N GLN A 690 -24.36 30.41 -22.43
CA GLN A 690 -24.94 29.10 -22.15
C GLN A 690 -25.60 29.06 -20.77
N MET A 691 -25.08 29.78 -19.78
CA MET A 691 -25.70 29.88 -18.45
C MET A 691 -27.13 30.45 -18.51
N ARG A 692 -27.46 31.29 -19.49
CA ARG A 692 -28.84 31.76 -19.71
C ARG A 692 -29.76 30.69 -20.30
N PHE A 693 -29.29 29.90 -21.28
CA PHE A 693 -30.04 28.73 -21.75
C PHE A 693 -30.16 27.65 -20.68
N PHE A 694 -29.09 27.41 -19.92
CA PHE A 694 -29.05 26.53 -18.76
C PHE A 694 -30.05 27.01 -17.69
N VAL A 695 -30.05 28.28 -17.29
CA VAL A 695 -31.05 28.81 -16.34
C VAL A 695 -32.47 28.73 -16.90
N PHE A 696 -32.71 28.90 -18.21
CA PHE A 696 -34.04 28.73 -18.78
C PHE A 696 -34.49 27.25 -18.82
N PHE A 697 -33.58 26.34 -19.15
CA PHE A 697 -33.83 24.89 -19.24
C PHE A 697 -33.88 24.23 -17.85
N VAL A 698 -33.09 24.73 -16.89
CA VAL A 698 -33.14 24.37 -15.47
C VAL A 698 -34.34 25.03 -14.80
N ALA A 699 -34.76 26.25 -15.16
CA ALA A 699 -36.04 26.77 -14.70
C ALA A 699 -37.24 25.98 -15.28
N LEU A 700 -37.13 25.45 -16.50
CA LEU A 700 -38.13 24.56 -17.08
C LEU A 700 -38.13 23.19 -16.37
N LEU A 701 -36.95 22.59 -16.13
CA LEU A 701 -36.80 21.33 -15.38
C LEU A 701 -37.17 21.48 -13.91
N ILE A 702 -36.91 22.63 -13.27
CA ILE A 702 -37.34 22.95 -11.90
C ILE A 702 -38.83 23.29 -11.87
N ALA A 703 -39.42 23.91 -12.90
CA ALA A 703 -40.88 24.02 -13.01
C ALA A 703 -41.55 22.65 -13.16
N VAL A 704 -40.88 21.68 -13.80
CA VAL A 704 -41.32 20.27 -13.86
C VAL A 704 -41.05 19.52 -12.55
N ALA A 705 -39.93 19.77 -11.87
CA ALA A 705 -39.51 19.06 -10.66
C ALA A 705 -40.11 19.62 -9.35
N VAL A 706 -40.42 20.92 -9.27
CA VAL A 706 -41.22 21.51 -8.17
C VAL A 706 -42.70 21.12 -8.27
N VAL A 707 -43.11 20.59 -9.43
CA VAL A 707 -44.40 19.90 -9.64
C VAL A 707 -44.28 18.38 -9.37
N ALA A 708 -43.09 17.86 -9.06
CA ALA A 708 -42.83 16.45 -8.81
C ALA A 708 -42.12 16.22 -7.46
N ASP A 709 -42.92 16.04 -6.40
CA ASP A 709 -42.43 15.66 -5.08
C ASP A 709 -41.41 14.50 -5.14
N PRO A 710 -40.37 14.50 -4.29
CA PRO A 710 -39.45 13.37 -4.18
C PRO A 710 -40.25 12.08 -3.90
N PRO A 711 -39.83 10.92 -4.44
CA PRO A 711 -40.62 9.70 -4.38
C PRO A 711 -40.80 9.25 -2.92
N GLU A 712 -42.01 9.49 -2.41
CA GLU A 712 -42.47 9.06 -1.09
C GLU A 712 -42.08 7.59 -0.86
N ARG A 713 -41.33 7.35 0.21
CA ARG A 713 -40.75 6.04 0.49
C ARG A 713 -41.87 5.00 0.63
N ASP A 714 -41.90 4.07 -0.31
CA ASP A 714 -42.95 3.05 -0.40
C ASP A 714 -42.73 1.96 0.66
N ASP A 715 -43.23 2.21 1.86
CA ASP A 715 -43.18 1.31 3.02
C ASP A 715 -44.33 0.27 3.05
N ASP A 716 -44.96 -0.01 1.90
CA ASP A 716 -45.92 -1.11 1.78
C ASP A 716 -45.24 -2.45 2.17
N PRO A 717 -45.75 -3.17 3.19
CA PRO A 717 -45.11 -4.37 3.69
C PRO A 717 -45.11 -5.52 2.67
N ARG A 718 -45.89 -5.43 1.58
CA ARG A 718 -45.82 -6.35 0.44
C ARG A 718 -44.57 -6.08 -0.40
N LEU A 719 -44.28 -4.82 -0.71
CA LEU A 719 -43.09 -4.41 -1.47
C LEU A 719 -41.80 -4.79 -0.75
N GLN A 720 -41.75 -4.59 0.57
CA GLN A 720 -40.58 -4.96 1.37
C GLN A 720 -40.35 -6.48 1.40
N LYS A 721 -41.43 -7.29 1.50
CA LYS A 721 -41.34 -8.76 1.39
C LYS A 721 -40.84 -9.22 0.00
N ILE A 722 -41.28 -8.56 -1.08
CA ILE A 722 -40.80 -8.81 -2.44
C ILE A 722 -39.29 -8.52 -2.56
N ARG A 723 -38.83 -7.38 -2.02
CA ARG A 723 -37.41 -7.00 -2.02
C ARG A 723 -36.53 -7.99 -1.26
N ILE A 724 -36.97 -8.45 -0.08
CA ILE A 724 -36.28 -9.50 0.69
C ILE A 724 -36.18 -10.80 -0.14
N LEU A 725 -37.29 -11.24 -0.74
CA LEU A 725 -37.37 -12.47 -1.53
C LEU A 725 -36.47 -12.44 -2.77
N ARG A 726 -36.37 -11.29 -3.45
CA ARG A 726 -35.41 -11.04 -4.54
C ARG A 726 -33.96 -11.14 -4.05
N ASN A 727 -33.62 -10.46 -2.95
CA ASN A 727 -32.26 -10.46 -2.41
C ASN A 727 -31.80 -11.85 -1.94
N GLU A 728 -32.70 -12.64 -1.36
CA GLU A 728 -32.44 -14.07 -1.06
C GLU A 728 -32.20 -14.90 -2.32
N ALA A 729 -32.89 -14.59 -3.42
CA ALA A 729 -32.71 -15.27 -4.69
C ALA A 729 -31.35 -14.97 -5.33
N LEU A 730 -30.88 -13.71 -5.24
CA LEU A 730 -29.56 -13.34 -5.73
C LEU A 730 -28.45 -14.09 -4.97
N LYS A 731 -28.50 -14.13 -3.63
CA LYS A 731 -27.60 -14.96 -2.81
C LYS A 731 -27.61 -16.45 -3.22
N LEU A 732 -28.75 -16.99 -3.62
CA LEU A 732 -28.86 -18.37 -4.12
C LEU A 732 -28.27 -18.54 -5.53
N LYS A 733 -28.36 -17.54 -6.41
CA LYS A 733 -27.65 -17.53 -7.70
C LYS A 733 -26.14 -17.56 -7.47
N ASP A 734 -25.64 -16.72 -6.57
CA ASP A 734 -24.19 -16.59 -6.33
C ASP A 734 -23.63 -17.89 -5.71
N ASN A 735 -24.40 -18.56 -4.84
CA ASN A 735 -24.15 -19.92 -4.36
C ASN A 735 -24.50 -21.03 -5.40
N ARG A 736 -24.51 -20.71 -6.70
CA ARG A 736 -24.81 -21.59 -7.86
C ARG A 736 -26.09 -22.43 -7.77
N SER A 737 -27.01 -22.07 -6.87
CA SER A 737 -28.26 -22.79 -6.58
C SER A 737 -29.40 -22.27 -7.46
N TYR A 738 -29.18 -22.21 -8.78
CA TYR A 738 -30.04 -21.50 -9.74
C TYR A 738 -31.51 -21.92 -9.67
N GLY A 739 -31.83 -23.21 -9.69
CA GLY A 739 -33.22 -23.69 -9.53
C GLY A 739 -33.94 -23.29 -8.23
N LYS A 740 -33.21 -22.93 -7.15
CA LYS A 740 -33.79 -22.32 -5.94
C LYS A 740 -33.95 -20.80 -6.09
N SER A 741 -33.00 -20.14 -6.75
CA SER A 741 -33.05 -18.72 -7.10
C SER A 741 -34.24 -18.40 -8.02
N VAL A 742 -34.39 -19.14 -9.13
CA VAL A 742 -35.52 -19.06 -10.07
C VAL A 742 -36.86 -19.09 -9.35
N LYS A 743 -37.08 -20.05 -8.44
CA LYS A 743 -38.33 -20.18 -7.67
C LYS A 743 -38.63 -18.98 -6.77
N LYS A 744 -37.61 -18.29 -6.25
CA LYS A 744 -37.80 -17.06 -5.46
C LYS A 744 -38.04 -15.84 -6.35
N LEU A 745 -37.29 -15.66 -7.45
CA LEU A 745 -37.51 -14.56 -8.41
C LEU A 745 -38.88 -14.65 -9.08
N ASP A 746 -39.29 -15.83 -9.53
CA ASP A 746 -40.62 -16.09 -10.11
C ASP A 746 -41.76 -15.78 -9.11
N LYS A 747 -41.58 -16.12 -7.83
CA LYS A 747 -42.52 -15.72 -6.76
C LYS A 747 -42.50 -14.21 -6.50
N ALA A 748 -41.34 -13.55 -6.52
CA ALA A 748 -41.22 -12.10 -6.37
C ALA A 748 -41.89 -11.35 -7.54
N ILE A 749 -41.71 -11.83 -8.77
CA ILE A 749 -42.32 -11.31 -10.00
C ILE A 749 -43.84 -11.42 -9.98
N ARG A 750 -44.40 -12.55 -9.53
CA ARG A 750 -45.85 -12.65 -9.29
C ARG A 750 -46.32 -11.63 -8.27
N GLN A 751 -45.75 -11.65 -7.07
CA GLN A 751 -46.15 -10.74 -5.99
C GLN A 751 -46.02 -9.26 -6.36
N LEU A 752 -45.04 -8.89 -7.19
CA LEU A 752 -44.85 -7.53 -7.68
C LEU A 752 -45.85 -7.13 -8.78
N ARG A 753 -46.30 -8.08 -9.60
CA ARG A 753 -47.43 -7.87 -10.52
C ARG A 753 -48.74 -7.72 -9.75
N ASP A 754 -49.02 -8.62 -8.81
CA ASP A 754 -50.20 -8.54 -7.93
C ASP A 754 -50.22 -7.19 -7.19
N LEU A 755 -49.05 -6.72 -6.74
CA LEU A 755 -48.87 -5.43 -6.10
C LEU A 755 -49.19 -4.26 -7.06
N HIS A 756 -48.55 -4.23 -8.23
CA HIS A 756 -48.77 -3.22 -9.29
C HIS A 756 -50.24 -3.14 -9.71
N GLU A 757 -50.92 -4.29 -9.84
CA GLU A 757 -52.33 -4.35 -10.24
C GLU A 757 -53.28 -3.91 -9.11
N SER A 758 -52.94 -4.23 -7.85
CA SER A 758 -53.71 -3.79 -6.66
C SER A 758 -53.60 -2.28 -6.36
N ARG A 759 -52.72 -1.56 -7.04
CA ARG A 759 -52.42 -0.13 -6.79
C ARG A 759 -53.13 0.76 -7.80
N THR A 760 -53.75 1.81 -7.30
CA THR A 760 -54.37 2.87 -8.10
C THR A 760 -53.43 4.06 -8.35
N ASP A 761 -52.44 4.27 -7.48
CA ASP A 761 -51.44 5.33 -7.58
C ASP A 761 -50.51 5.12 -8.79
N VAL A 762 -50.54 6.05 -9.75
CA VAL A 762 -49.78 5.97 -11.00
C VAL A 762 -48.27 6.08 -10.79
N LYS A 763 -47.79 6.87 -9.80
CA LYS A 763 -46.36 6.96 -9.49
C LYS A 763 -45.86 5.61 -8.95
N LYS A 764 -46.57 5.03 -7.97
CA LYS A 764 -46.20 3.75 -7.33
C LYS A 764 -46.31 2.58 -8.30
N ARG A 765 -47.37 2.51 -9.13
CA ARG A 765 -47.46 1.56 -10.25
C ARG A 765 -46.28 1.64 -11.21
N THR A 766 -45.83 2.84 -11.55
CA THR A 766 -44.69 3.03 -12.48
C THR A 766 -43.38 2.54 -11.85
N ALA A 767 -43.16 2.82 -10.57
CA ALA A 767 -42.03 2.28 -9.81
C ALA A 767 -42.06 0.74 -9.70
N ASP A 768 -43.24 0.15 -9.45
CA ASP A 768 -43.41 -1.31 -9.43
C ASP A 768 -43.12 -1.93 -10.81
N ALA A 769 -43.54 -1.27 -11.90
CA ALA A 769 -43.27 -1.73 -13.27
C ALA A 769 -41.78 -1.66 -13.64
N ALA A 770 -41.07 -0.63 -13.19
CA ALA A 770 -39.62 -0.53 -13.34
C ALA A 770 -38.88 -1.64 -12.56
N LEU A 771 -39.26 -1.85 -11.30
CA LEU A 771 -38.70 -2.93 -10.47
C LEU A 771 -39.04 -4.32 -11.04
N LEU A 772 -40.20 -4.49 -11.67
CA LEU A 772 -40.62 -5.70 -12.36
C LEU A 772 -39.72 -5.98 -13.58
N GLY A 773 -39.45 -4.98 -14.43
CA GLY A 773 -38.51 -5.10 -15.55
C GLY A 773 -37.09 -5.47 -15.12
N GLN A 774 -36.60 -4.88 -14.01
CA GLN A 774 -35.32 -5.26 -13.41
C GLN A 774 -35.31 -6.70 -12.87
N THR A 775 -36.32 -7.08 -12.07
CA THR A 775 -36.41 -8.43 -11.48
C THR A 775 -36.59 -9.51 -12.55
N MET A 776 -37.29 -9.20 -13.65
CA MET A 776 -37.38 -10.07 -14.83
C MET A 776 -36.04 -10.18 -15.57
N THR A 777 -35.28 -9.09 -15.68
CA THR A 777 -33.91 -9.12 -16.23
C THR A 777 -32.98 -10.03 -15.42
N GLU A 778 -33.12 -10.02 -14.09
CA GLU A 778 -32.40 -10.93 -13.18
C GLU A 778 -32.85 -12.38 -13.34
N LEU A 779 -34.17 -12.65 -13.40
CA LEU A 779 -34.69 -14.00 -13.63
C LEU A 779 -34.18 -14.55 -14.97
N GLY A 780 -34.17 -13.75 -16.03
CA GLY A 780 -33.62 -14.11 -17.33
C GLY A 780 -32.14 -14.49 -17.27
N ASN A 781 -31.32 -13.72 -16.54
CA ASN A 781 -29.91 -14.02 -16.31
C ASN A 781 -29.73 -15.35 -15.53
N VAL A 782 -30.48 -15.55 -14.43
CA VAL A 782 -30.43 -16.81 -13.67
C VAL A 782 -30.88 -18.00 -14.53
N LEU A 783 -31.91 -17.85 -15.37
CA LEU A 783 -32.35 -18.90 -16.29
C LEU A 783 -31.30 -19.24 -17.34
N ALA A 784 -30.56 -18.26 -17.85
CA ALA A 784 -29.43 -18.50 -18.77
C ALA A 784 -28.28 -19.26 -18.07
N LEU A 785 -28.00 -18.96 -16.80
CA LEU A 785 -27.03 -19.72 -15.98
C LEU A 785 -27.53 -21.14 -15.62
N ASP A 786 -28.84 -21.32 -15.49
CA ASP A 786 -29.56 -22.61 -15.36
C ASP A 786 -29.69 -23.34 -16.73
N GLN A 787 -29.06 -22.83 -17.79
CA GLN A 787 -29.10 -23.31 -19.19
C GLN A 787 -30.49 -23.37 -19.85
N ARG A 788 -31.49 -22.69 -19.28
CA ARG A 788 -32.88 -22.65 -19.75
C ARG A 788 -33.13 -21.47 -20.67
N TYR A 789 -32.39 -21.46 -21.78
CA TYR A 789 -32.30 -20.31 -22.68
C TYR A 789 -33.66 -19.87 -23.28
N GLN A 790 -34.59 -20.78 -23.57
CA GLN A 790 -35.92 -20.44 -24.10
C GLN A 790 -36.80 -19.73 -23.05
N ASP A 791 -36.71 -20.13 -21.78
CA ASP A 791 -37.35 -19.41 -20.68
C ASP A 791 -36.68 -18.04 -20.46
N ALA A 792 -35.35 -17.99 -20.54
CA ALA A 792 -34.59 -16.75 -20.44
C ALA A 792 -34.98 -15.75 -21.54
N GLU A 793 -35.06 -16.19 -22.81
CA GLU A 793 -35.47 -15.37 -23.96
C GLU A 793 -36.87 -14.78 -23.73
N ARG A 794 -37.83 -15.61 -23.31
CA ARG A 794 -39.22 -15.22 -23.06
C ARG A 794 -39.33 -14.14 -21.98
N VAL A 795 -38.60 -14.30 -20.87
CA VAL A 795 -38.59 -13.34 -19.76
C VAL A 795 -37.80 -12.07 -20.14
N LEU A 796 -36.69 -12.21 -20.86
CA LEU A 796 -35.84 -11.08 -21.27
C LEU A 796 -36.47 -10.23 -22.36
N LYS A 797 -37.22 -10.80 -23.31
CA LYS A 797 -38.04 -10.02 -24.26
C LYS A 797 -39.04 -9.13 -23.51
N GLN A 798 -39.82 -9.72 -22.61
CA GLN A 798 -40.76 -8.97 -21.77
C GLN A 798 -40.06 -7.93 -20.89
N ALA A 799 -38.85 -8.20 -20.40
CA ALA A 799 -38.06 -7.25 -19.63
C ALA A 799 -37.53 -6.10 -20.50
N VAL A 800 -37.05 -6.37 -21.72
CA VAL A 800 -36.61 -5.36 -22.70
C VAL A 800 -37.78 -4.47 -23.09
N ASP A 801 -38.93 -5.04 -23.45
CA ASP A 801 -40.15 -4.30 -23.82
C ASP A 801 -40.65 -3.42 -22.66
N LEU A 802 -40.65 -3.96 -21.44
CA LEU A 802 -41.08 -3.24 -20.24
C LEU A 802 -40.09 -2.14 -19.83
N ASN A 803 -38.79 -2.42 -19.85
CA ASN A 803 -37.75 -1.42 -19.59
C ASN A 803 -37.80 -0.30 -20.65
N LEU A 804 -37.92 -0.63 -21.94
CA LEU A 804 -38.06 0.35 -23.01
C LEU A 804 -39.29 1.24 -22.82
N LYS A 805 -40.44 0.65 -22.50
CA LYS A 805 -41.71 1.36 -22.33
C LYS A 805 -41.78 2.22 -21.05
N VAL A 806 -41.09 1.82 -19.97
CA VAL A 806 -41.16 2.49 -18.66
C VAL A 806 -39.99 3.44 -18.42
N LEU A 807 -38.82 3.16 -19.02
CA LEU A 807 -37.54 3.84 -18.72
C LEU A 807 -36.86 4.46 -19.96
N GLY A 808 -37.25 4.07 -21.17
CA GLY A 808 -36.64 4.55 -22.42
C GLY A 808 -35.42 3.72 -22.88
N ASP A 809 -34.94 4.03 -24.08
CA ASP A 809 -33.81 3.35 -24.75
C ASP A 809 -32.44 3.81 -24.28
N SER A 810 -32.34 5.01 -23.70
CA SER A 810 -31.12 5.53 -23.06
C SER A 810 -30.82 4.91 -21.69
N HIS A 811 -31.79 4.22 -21.07
CA HIS A 811 -31.66 3.76 -19.69
C HIS A 811 -30.75 2.52 -19.54
N PRO A 812 -29.79 2.49 -18.59
CA PRO A 812 -28.89 1.35 -18.39
C PRO A 812 -29.59 -0.01 -18.20
N SER A 813 -30.78 -0.04 -17.56
CA SER A 813 -31.59 -1.26 -17.44
C SER A 813 -32.10 -1.80 -18.78
N TYR A 814 -32.46 -0.93 -19.74
CA TYR A 814 -32.80 -1.35 -21.11
C TYR A 814 -31.57 -1.99 -21.75
N SER A 815 -30.44 -1.29 -21.80
CA SER A 815 -29.17 -1.79 -22.34
C SER A 815 -28.72 -3.11 -21.70
N LEU A 816 -28.85 -3.26 -20.38
CA LEU A 816 -28.53 -4.50 -19.66
C LEU A 816 -29.46 -5.65 -20.06
N SER A 817 -30.77 -5.41 -20.11
CA SER A 817 -31.74 -6.41 -20.54
C SER A 817 -31.56 -6.81 -22.00
N LEU A 818 -31.22 -5.86 -22.88
CA LEU A 818 -30.95 -6.07 -24.29
C LEU A 818 -29.64 -6.85 -24.52
N ARG A 819 -28.59 -6.58 -23.74
CA ARG A 819 -27.34 -7.36 -23.78
C ARG A 819 -27.56 -8.79 -23.29
N ASN A 820 -28.26 -8.97 -22.18
CA ASN A 820 -28.57 -10.31 -21.66
C ASN A 820 -29.45 -11.09 -22.66
N LEU A 821 -30.38 -10.42 -23.35
CA LEU A 821 -31.17 -11.02 -24.43
C LEU A 821 -30.28 -11.38 -25.65
N ALA A 822 -29.31 -10.54 -26.01
CA ALA A 822 -28.37 -10.80 -27.10
C ALA A 822 -27.47 -12.03 -26.83
N GLU A 823 -26.98 -12.19 -25.59
CA GLU A 823 -26.23 -13.38 -25.17
C GLU A 823 -27.11 -14.64 -25.15
N VAL A 824 -28.39 -14.52 -24.77
CA VAL A 824 -29.36 -15.63 -24.88
C VAL A 824 -29.70 -15.95 -26.34
N TYR A 825 -29.74 -14.96 -27.24
CA TYR A 825 -29.86 -15.21 -28.67
C TYR A 825 -28.63 -15.94 -29.22
N MET A 826 -27.41 -15.60 -28.80
CA MET A 826 -26.19 -16.36 -29.15
C MET A 826 -26.30 -17.83 -28.69
N ALA A 827 -26.79 -18.08 -27.47
CA ALA A 827 -26.99 -19.43 -26.93
C ALA A 827 -28.16 -20.21 -27.55
N LEU A 828 -28.99 -19.55 -28.38
CA LEU A 828 -30.11 -20.15 -29.14
C LEU A 828 -29.88 -20.14 -30.65
N ASP A 829 -28.65 -19.87 -31.10
CA ASP A 829 -28.26 -19.70 -32.51
C ASP A 829 -29.06 -18.62 -33.29
N LYS A 830 -29.69 -17.68 -32.58
CA LYS A 830 -30.51 -16.56 -33.10
C LYS A 830 -29.64 -15.34 -33.47
N TYR A 831 -28.66 -15.58 -34.32
CA TYR A 831 -27.56 -14.66 -34.57
C TYR A 831 -27.95 -13.35 -35.28
N ASP A 832 -28.96 -13.34 -36.16
CA ASP A 832 -29.40 -12.09 -36.81
C ASP A 832 -30.14 -11.18 -35.81
N GLU A 833 -30.92 -11.73 -34.87
CA GLU A 833 -31.47 -10.98 -33.74
C GLU A 833 -30.37 -10.49 -32.78
N ALA A 834 -29.37 -11.33 -32.48
CA ALA A 834 -28.20 -10.95 -31.69
C ALA A 834 -27.45 -9.77 -32.34
N ILE A 835 -27.20 -9.82 -33.66
CA ILE A 835 -26.58 -8.71 -34.42
C ILE A 835 -27.40 -7.43 -34.30
N SER A 836 -28.74 -7.52 -34.35
CA SER A 836 -29.61 -6.36 -34.16
C SER A 836 -29.42 -5.74 -32.77
N SER A 837 -29.48 -6.56 -31.71
CA SER A 837 -29.25 -6.14 -30.33
C SER A 837 -27.86 -5.55 -30.13
N TYR A 838 -26.79 -6.21 -30.59
CA TYR A 838 -25.41 -5.70 -30.47
C TYR A 838 -25.16 -4.45 -31.30
N LYS A 839 -25.82 -4.27 -32.45
CA LYS A 839 -25.76 -3.03 -33.23
C LYS A 839 -26.38 -1.85 -32.46
N THR A 840 -27.53 -2.06 -31.82
CA THR A 840 -28.18 -1.07 -30.96
C THR A 840 -27.30 -0.74 -29.74
N LEU A 841 -26.79 -1.76 -29.05
CA LEU A 841 -25.85 -1.58 -27.93
C LEU A 841 -24.57 -0.83 -28.34
N LYS A 842 -23.97 -1.18 -29.48
CA LYS A 842 -22.82 -0.45 -30.05
C LYS A 842 -23.18 1.01 -30.31
N PHE A 843 -24.34 1.31 -30.88
CA PHE A 843 -24.77 2.68 -31.13
C PHE A 843 -24.89 3.48 -29.82
N HIS A 844 -25.64 3.01 -28.83
CA HIS A 844 -25.78 3.72 -27.55
C HIS A 844 -24.42 3.86 -26.82
N ALA A 845 -23.58 2.83 -26.84
CA ALA A 845 -22.23 2.88 -26.26
C ALA A 845 -21.32 3.89 -26.99
N GLN A 846 -21.38 3.99 -28.32
CA GLN A 846 -20.63 4.98 -29.09
C GLN A 846 -21.08 6.42 -28.79
N GLN A 847 -22.38 6.66 -28.57
CA GLN A 847 -22.91 7.98 -28.22
C GLN A 847 -22.59 8.38 -26.77
N GLY A 848 -22.75 7.46 -25.81
CA GLY A 848 -22.61 7.77 -24.38
C GLY A 848 -21.19 7.58 -23.80
N LEU A 849 -20.38 6.68 -24.35
CA LEU A 849 -19.09 6.25 -23.77
C LEU A 849 -17.89 6.44 -24.72
N GLY A 850 -18.13 6.85 -25.98
CA GLY A 850 -17.09 7.08 -26.98
C GLY A 850 -16.58 5.83 -27.71
N GLN A 851 -15.82 6.05 -28.78
CA GLN A 851 -15.48 5.01 -29.77
C GLN A 851 -14.54 3.91 -29.26
N GLN A 852 -13.62 4.24 -28.35
CA GLN A 852 -12.60 3.32 -27.84
C GLN A 852 -13.03 2.54 -26.58
N HIS A 853 -14.26 2.75 -26.09
CA HIS A 853 -14.73 2.07 -24.87
C HIS A 853 -15.02 0.58 -25.13
N SER A 854 -14.60 -0.31 -24.23
CA SER A 854 -14.77 -1.77 -24.33
C SER A 854 -16.18 -2.24 -24.73
N ALA A 855 -17.26 -1.60 -24.29
CA ALA A 855 -18.62 -1.94 -24.74
C ALA A 855 -18.83 -1.81 -26.27
N VAL A 856 -18.09 -0.90 -26.93
CA VAL A 856 -18.06 -0.74 -28.40
C VAL A 856 -17.20 -1.84 -29.04
N ILE A 857 -16.07 -2.19 -28.42
CA ILE A 857 -15.17 -3.27 -28.85
C ILE A 857 -15.90 -4.62 -28.77
N ASP A 858 -16.46 -4.94 -27.61
CA ASP A 858 -17.19 -6.17 -27.30
C ASP A 858 -18.43 -6.35 -28.17
N ALA A 859 -19.26 -5.31 -28.32
CA ALA A 859 -20.38 -5.38 -29.27
C ALA A 859 -19.91 -5.58 -30.72
N SER A 860 -18.76 -5.02 -31.12
CA SER A 860 -18.17 -5.27 -32.45
C SER A 860 -17.68 -6.71 -32.58
N ARG A 861 -17.00 -7.25 -31.55
CA ARG A 861 -16.55 -8.64 -31.46
C ARG A 861 -17.73 -9.61 -31.58
N ARG A 862 -18.76 -9.42 -30.75
CA ARG A 862 -20.00 -10.21 -30.77
C ARG A 862 -20.75 -10.14 -32.09
N MET A 863 -20.81 -8.96 -32.73
CA MET A 863 -21.36 -8.84 -34.10
C MET A 863 -20.53 -9.63 -35.12
N GLY A 864 -19.21 -9.63 -35.00
CA GLY A 864 -18.31 -10.43 -35.83
C GLY A 864 -18.58 -11.93 -35.68
N GLU A 865 -18.53 -12.43 -34.44
CA GLU A 865 -18.84 -13.83 -34.07
C GLU A 865 -20.20 -14.27 -34.62
N SER A 866 -21.22 -13.42 -34.46
CA SER A 866 -22.56 -13.66 -34.99
C SER A 866 -22.58 -13.75 -36.53
N PHE A 867 -21.88 -12.85 -37.22
CA PHE A 867 -21.77 -12.87 -38.69
C PHE A 867 -21.00 -14.10 -39.20
N GLU A 868 -20.03 -14.62 -38.45
CA GLU A 868 -19.33 -15.87 -38.78
C GLU A 868 -20.25 -17.08 -38.67
N LYS A 869 -21.03 -17.17 -37.58
CA LYS A 869 -21.92 -18.31 -37.31
C LYS A 869 -23.00 -18.51 -38.37
N ILE A 870 -23.48 -17.41 -38.96
CA ILE A 870 -24.44 -17.43 -40.08
C ILE A 870 -23.77 -17.40 -41.47
N GLY A 871 -22.47 -17.75 -41.56
CA GLY A 871 -21.73 -17.86 -42.82
C GLY A 871 -21.51 -16.53 -43.56
N LYS A 872 -21.87 -15.39 -42.97
CA LYS A 872 -21.73 -14.04 -43.55
C LYS A 872 -20.30 -13.52 -43.34
N THR A 873 -19.27 -14.35 -43.53
CA THR A 873 -17.84 -14.10 -43.23
C THR A 873 -17.31 -12.78 -43.78
N LYS A 874 -17.71 -12.37 -45.00
CA LYS A 874 -17.33 -11.07 -45.57
C LYS A 874 -17.86 -9.87 -44.76
N LYS A 875 -18.97 -10.01 -44.03
CA LYS A 875 -19.48 -9.01 -43.07
C LYS A 875 -18.70 -9.05 -41.75
N ALA A 876 -18.34 -10.23 -41.24
CA ALA A 876 -17.48 -10.36 -40.06
C ALA A 876 -16.11 -9.68 -40.27
N ILE A 877 -15.42 -9.99 -41.39
CA ILE A 877 -14.18 -9.31 -41.81
C ILE A 877 -14.36 -7.79 -41.84
N LYS A 878 -15.47 -7.30 -42.42
CA LYS A 878 -15.76 -5.85 -42.46
C LYS A 878 -15.95 -5.26 -41.07
N VAL A 879 -16.66 -5.94 -40.15
CA VAL A 879 -16.84 -5.47 -38.77
C VAL A 879 -15.50 -5.42 -38.05
N TYR A 880 -14.73 -6.52 -38.06
CA TYR A 880 -13.41 -6.60 -37.41
C TYR A 880 -12.45 -5.53 -37.95
N LYS A 881 -12.25 -5.43 -39.28
CA LYS A 881 -11.37 -4.39 -39.86
C LYS A 881 -11.90 -2.96 -39.65
N THR A 882 -13.22 -2.77 -39.50
CA THR A 882 -13.79 -1.45 -39.16
C THR A 882 -13.48 -1.07 -37.72
N ILE A 883 -13.68 -1.96 -36.73
CA ILE A 883 -13.36 -1.63 -35.33
C ILE A 883 -11.85 -1.47 -35.13
N LEU A 884 -11.01 -2.33 -35.73
CA LEU A 884 -9.55 -2.16 -35.69
C LEU A 884 -9.11 -0.79 -36.25
N LYS A 885 -9.69 -0.35 -37.39
CA LYS A 885 -9.45 1.01 -37.90
C LYS A 885 -10.01 2.13 -37.00
N GLN A 886 -11.09 1.88 -36.24
CA GLN A 886 -11.65 2.84 -35.26
C GLN A 886 -10.82 2.94 -33.96
N LEU A 887 -9.93 1.97 -33.72
CA LEU A 887 -8.99 1.94 -32.59
C LEU A 887 -7.57 2.38 -32.98
N ASP A 888 -7.40 2.94 -34.19
CA ASP A 888 -6.10 3.27 -34.81
C ASP A 888 -5.12 2.07 -34.88
N LEU A 889 -5.67 0.87 -35.04
CA LEU A 889 -4.96 -0.39 -35.30
C LEU A 889 -5.21 -0.93 -36.73
N PRO A 890 -5.01 -0.16 -37.82
CA PRO A 890 -5.34 -0.61 -39.17
C PRO A 890 -4.48 -1.79 -39.66
N THR A 891 -3.30 -2.01 -39.07
CA THR A 891 -2.34 -3.04 -39.49
C THR A 891 -1.87 -3.91 -38.32
N PRO A 892 -1.31 -5.12 -38.57
CA PRO A 892 -0.77 -5.97 -37.51
C PRO A 892 0.44 -5.38 -36.76
N GLU A 893 1.26 -4.55 -37.43
CA GLU A 893 2.44 -3.91 -36.83
C GLU A 893 2.07 -2.75 -35.90
N SER A 894 0.83 -2.24 -36.01
CA SER A 894 0.30 -1.17 -35.18
C SER A 894 0.42 -1.53 -33.70
N SER A 895 1.02 -0.66 -32.90
CA SER A 895 1.32 -0.88 -31.48
C SER A 895 0.79 0.24 -30.60
N GLY A 896 0.46 -0.09 -29.36
CA GLY A 896 -0.08 0.87 -28.40
C GLY A 896 -0.86 0.18 -27.28
N PRO A 897 -1.28 0.93 -26.23
CA PRO A 897 -1.94 0.36 -25.06
C PRO A 897 -3.18 -0.48 -25.40
N ILE A 898 -4.02 0.04 -26.31
CA ILE A 898 -5.29 -0.54 -26.75
C ILE A 898 -5.18 -1.98 -27.30
N MET A 899 -3.97 -2.44 -27.69
CA MET A 899 -3.70 -3.82 -28.09
C MET A 899 -4.05 -4.87 -27.03
N SER A 900 -4.00 -4.49 -25.74
CA SER A 900 -4.23 -5.40 -24.61
C SER A 900 -5.64 -5.30 -24.00
N GLU A 901 -6.53 -4.50 -24.59
CA GLU A 901 -7.95 -4.49 -24.21
C GLU A 901 -8.58 -5.88 -24.39
N PRO A 902 -9.36 -6.37 -23.41
CA PRO A 902 -10.26 -7.50 -23.58
C PRO A 902 -11.17 -7.31 -24.81
N GLY A 903 -11.13 -8.27 -25.72
CA GLY A 903 -11.85 -8.25 -26.99
C GLY A 903 -10.98 -7.89 -28.21
N VAL A 904 -9.83 -7.22 -28.05
CA VAL A 904 -8.99 -6.85 -29.20
C VAL A 904 -8.23 -8.06 -29.76
N GLY A 905 -7.57 -8.86 -28.92
CA GLY A 905 -6.94 -10.12 -29.35
C GLY A 905 -7.95 -11.09 -29.97
N GLU A 906 -9.17 -11.12 -29.43
CA GLU A 906 -10.30 -11.90 -29.93
C GLU A 906 -10.78 -11.41 -31.31
N ILE A 907 -10.77 -10.09 -31.56
CA ILE A 907 -11.04 -9.50 -32.88
C ILE A 907 -9.94 -9.86 -33.89
N TYR A 908 -8.66 -9.84 -33.50
CA TYR A 908 -7.56 -10.31 -34.35
C TYR A 908 -7.71 -11.80 -34.68
N MET A 909 -8.02 -12.65 -33.69
CA MET A 909 -8.21 -14.09 -33.86
C MET A 909 -9.42 -14.43 -34.74
N GLY A 910 -10.57 -13.77 -34.51
CA GLY A 910 -11.77 -13.91 -35.33
C GLY A 910 -11.55 -13.43 -36.78
N LEU A 911 -10.77 -12.36 -36.97
CA LEU A 911 -10.36 -11.90 -38.30
C LEU A 911 -9.44 -12.90 -39.01
N ALA A 912 -8.47 -13.49 -38.31
CA ALA A 912 -7.61 -14.54 -38.87
C ALA A 912 -8.42 -15.79 -39.27
N GLY A 913 -9.30 -16.28 -38.39
CA GLY A 913 -10.22 -17.38 -38.68
C GLY A 913 -11.21 -17.08 -39.82
N CYS A 914 -11.65 -15.83 -39.95
CA CYS A 914 -12.43 -15.37 -41.10
C CYS A 914 -11.64 -15.38 -42.42
N LEU A 915 -10.37 -14.96 -42.39
CA LEU A 915 -9.51 -14.87 -43.56
C LEU A 915 -9.11 -16.27 -44.08
N LEU A 916 -8.88 -17.22 -43.16
CA LEU A 916 -8.74 -18.64 -43.46
C LEU A 916 -9.98 -19.17 -44.22
N LYS A 917 -11.19 -18.91 -43.70
CA LYS A 917 -12.48 -19.31 -44.33
C LYS A 917 -12.73 -18.71 -45.72
N VAL A 918 -11.96 -17.71 -46.15
CA VAL A 918 -12.01 -17.14 -47.52
C VAL A 918 -10.71 -17.34 -48.30
N ASN A 919 -9.86 -18.27 -47.85
CA ASN A 919 -8.57 -18.64 -48.44
C ASN A 919 -7.60 -17.46 -48.66
N LYS A 920 -7.62 -16.48 -47.75
CA LYS A 920 -6.65 -15.36 -47.70
C LYS A 920 -5.54 -15.69 -46.71
N LEU A 921 -4.78 -16.74 -47.02
CA LEU A 921 -3.84 -17.36 -46.08
C LEU A 921 -2.77 -16.39 -45.57
N ASP A 922 -2.16 -15.59 -46.44
CA ASP A 922 -1.10 -14.66 -46.04
C ASP A 922 -1.62 -13.58 -45.08
N GLU A 923 -2.77 -12.96 -45.36
CA GLU A 923 -3.42 -12.06 -44.39
C GLU A 923 -3.78 -12.80 -43.09
N ALA A 924 -4.28 -14.05 -43.19
CA ALA A 924 -4.68 -14.83 -42.02
C ALA A 924 -3.51 -15.11 -41.08
N ILE A 925 -2.31 -15.39 -41.61
CA ILE A 925 -1.08 -15.54 -40.81
C ILE A 925 -0.83 -14.27 -40.01
N VAL A 926 -0.69 -13.10 -40.63
CA VAL A 926 -0.26 -11.90 -39.89
C VAL A 926 -1.29 -11.44 -38.85
N TYR A 927 -2.60 -11.59 -39.11
CA TYR A 927 -3.62 -11.33 -38.07
C TYR A 927 -3.64 -12.43 -36.98
N GLY A 928 -3.27 -13.68 -37.31
CA GLY A 928 -3.20 -14.81 -36.38
C GLY A 928 -1.99 -14.75 -35.45
N GLU A 929 -0.81 -14.46 -35.99
CA GLU A 929 0.43 -14.18 -35.23
C GLU A 929 0.23 -12.96 -34.34
N ARG A 930 -0.50 -11.94 -34.81
CA ARG A 930 -0.84 -10.79 -33.96
C ARG A 930 -1.78 -11.16 -32.82
N ALA A 931 -2.74 -12.05 -33.04
CA ALA A 931 -3.59 -12.58 -31.96
C ALA A 931 -2.78 -13.39 -30.94
N GLU A 932 -1.92 -14.30 -31.42
CA GLU A 932 -0.97 -15.08 -30.62
C GLU A 932 -0.13 -14.18 -29.72
N HIS A 933 0.50 -13.16 -30.29
CA HIS A 933 1.34 -12.22 -29.58
C HIS A 933 0.57 -11.39 -28.54
N ILE A 934 -0.70 -11.03 -28.81
CA ILE A 934 -1.57 -10.36 -27.83
C ILE A 934 -1.84 -11.29 -26.65
N PHE A 935 -2.31 -12.51 -26.89
CA PHE A 935 -2.62 -13.46 -25.80
C PHE A 935 -1.36 -13.88 -25.04
N ARG A 936 -0.22 -14.04 -25.71
CA ARG A 936 1.07 -14.38 -25.07
C ARG A 936 1.49 -13.36 -24.01
N ILE A 937 1.26 -12.07 -24.27
CA ILE A 937 1.59 -10.97 -23.34
C ILE A 937 0.46 -10.67 -22.35
N ARG A 938 -0.80 -10.68 -22.80
CA ARG A 938 -1.97 -10.30 -21.99
C ARG A 938 -2.38 -11.39 -21.01
N ASP A 939 -2.36 -12.64 -21.45
CA ASP A 939 -2.92 -13.80 -20.74
C ASP A 939 -1.83 -14.86 -20.41
N GLY A 940 -0.68 -14.81 -21.08
CA GLY A 940 0.45 -15.71 -20.90
C GLY A 940 0.42 -16.95 -21.82
N GLU A 941 1.60 -17.51 -22.11
CA GLU A 941 1.80 -18.77 -22.88
C GLU A 941 1.06 -19.99 -22.31
N ASN A 942 0.59 -19.88 -21.07
CA ASN A 942 -0.13 -20.92 -20.36
C ASN A 942 -1.66 -20.77 -20.44
N SER A 943 -2.19 -19.73 -21.07
CA SER A 943 -3.63 -19.48 -21.14
C SER A 943 -4.37 -20.29 -22.21
N MET A 944 -5.66 -20.55 -21.99
CA MET A 944 -6.53 -21.17 -23.00
C MET A 944 -6.77 -20.27 -24.22
N THR A 945 -6.78 -18.94 -24.05
CA THR A 945 -6.84 -17.97 -25.15
C THR A 945 -5.61 -18.05 -26.04
N TYR A 946 -4.41 -18.15 -25.46
CA TYR A 946 -3.19 -18.46 -26.20
C TYR A 946 -3.31 -19.80 -26.94
N ALA A 947 -3.72 -20.88 -26.26
CA ALA A 947 -3.94 -22.19 -26.89
C ALA A 947 -4.96 -22.16 -28.05
N PHE A 948 -5.99 -21.32 -27.98
CA PHE A 948 -6.93 -21.12 -29.10
C PHE A 948 -6.29 -20.41 -30.29
N SER A 949 -5.43 -19.42 -30.08
CA SER A 949 -4.69 -18.77 -31.19
C SER A 949 -3.69 -19.71 -31.86
N GLN A 950 -3.02 -20.56 -31.08
CA GLN A 950 -2.13 -21.62 -31.59
C GLN A 950 -2.92 -22.59 -32.50
N ASN A 951 -4.12 -23.03 -32.07
CA ASN A 951 -5.01 -23.84 -32.93
C ASN A 951 -5.44 -23.12 -34.22
N VAL A 952 -5.67 -21.80 -34.19
CA VAL A 952 -6.01 -21.02 -35.39
C VAL A 952 -4.81 -20.98 -36.35
N LEU A 953 -3.60 -20.75 -35.85
CA LEU A 953 -2.37 -20.77 -36.65
C LEU A 953 -2.11 -22.15 -37.26
N ALA A 954 -2.21 -23.23 -36.48
CA ALA A 954 -2.15 -24.60 -37.00
C ALA A 954 -3.13 -24.84 -38.17
N GLY A 955 -4.37 -24.36 -38.02
CA GLY A 955 -5.38 -24.41 -39.07
C GLY A 955 -4.95 -23.68 -40.35
N ILE A 956 -4.30 -22.51 -40.22
CA ILE A 956 -3.80 -21.72 -41.36
C ILE A 956 -2.63 -22.42 -42.05
N TYR A 957 -1.60 -22.85 -41.31
CA TYR A 957 -0.43 -23.55 -41.88
C TYR A 957 -0.82 -24.89 -42.53
N THR A 958 -1.80 -25.61 -41.98
CA THR A 958 -2.37 -26.82 -42.62
C THR A 958 -2.96 -26.51 -44.00
N HIS A 959 -3.73 -25.41 -44.14
CA HIS A 959 -4.29 -25.01 -45.44
C HIS A 959 -3.25 -24.47 -46.42
N LYS A 960 -2.15 -23.88 -45.91
CA LYS A 960 -0.97 -23.50 -46.70
C LYS A 960 -0.14 -24.72 -47.16
N GLY A 961 -0.36 -25.88 -46.52
CA GLY A 961 0.36 -27.13 -46.80
C GLY A 961 1.71 -27.23 -46.08
N GLU A 962 1.99 -26.35 -45.13
CA GLU A 962 3.17 -26.31 -44.25
C GLU A 962 2.88 -27.13 -42.99
N GLU A 963 2.62 -28.42 -43.20
CA GLU A 963 2.07 -29.32 -42.17
C GLU A 963 3.02 -29.56 -40.99
N ASP A 964 4.33 -29.57 -41.20
CA ASP A 964 5.32 -29.68 -40.10
C ASP A 964 5.19 -28.48 -39.13
N ILE A 965 5.00 -27.25 -39.64
CA ILE A 965 4.78 -26.04 -38.78
C ILE A 965 3.41 -26.12 -38.08
N ALA A 966 2.39 -26.65 -38.77
CA ALA A 966 1.07 -26.82 -38.16
C ALA A 966 1.09 -27.80 -36.97
N LEU A 967 1.97 -28.79 -36.99
CA LEU A 967 2.15 -29.75 -35.88
C LEU A 967 2.67 -29.07 -34.62
N ASP A 968 3.72 -28.25 -34.71
CA ASP A 968 4.29 -27.49 -33.57
C ASP A 968 3.22 -26.67 -32.84
N TYR A 969 2.34 -26.00 -33.59
CA TYR A 969 1.23 -25.21 -33.06
C TYR A 969 0.14 -26.07 -32.39
N LEU A 970 -0.16 -27.26 -32.93
CA LEU A 970 -1.11 -28.19 -32.30
C LEU A 970 -0.54 -28.79 -31.01
N GLU A 971 0.72 -29.21 -31.00
CA GLU A 971 1.35 -29.80 -29.81
C GLU A 971 1.43 -28.78 -28.66
N ASN A 972 1.79 -27.53 -28.95
CA ASN A 972 1.77 -26.45 -27.96
C ASN A 972 0.37 -26.21 -27.38
N ALA A 973 -0.67 -26.21 -28.21
CA ALA A 973 -2.05 -26.04 -27.76
C ALA A 973 -2.54 -27.25 -26.94
N GLN A 974 -2.22 -28.46 -27.39
CA GLN A 974 -2.57 -29.73 -26.73
C GLN A 974 -1.91 -29.83 -25.36
N ARG A 975 -0.63 -29.46 -25.23
CA ARG A 975 0.11 -29.38 -23.95
C ARG A 975 -0.63 -28.52 -22.91
N ILE A 976 -1.19 -27.39 -23.33
CA ILE A 976 -1.96 -26.49 -22.45
C ILE A 976 -3.31 -27.12 -22.10
N ALA A 977 -4.04 -27.65 -23.09
CA ALA A 977 -5.34 -28.30 -22.87
C ALA A 977 -5.25 -29.53 -21.94
N VAL A 978 -4.19 -30.33 -22.05
CA VAL A 978 -3.88 -31.46 -21.15
C VAL A 978 -3.73 -30.99 -19.70
N ARG A 979 -3.07 -29.84 -19.46
CA ARG A 979 -2.89 -29.30 -18.10
C ARG A 979 -4.19 -28.77 -17.51
N GLU A 980 -4.97 -28.01 -18.29
CA GLU A 980 -6.18 -27.34 -17.80
C GLU A 980 -7.37 -28.28 -17.61
N TYR A 981 -7.52 -29.31 -18.46
CA TYR A 981 -8.68 -30.21 -18.43
C TYR A 981 -8.35 -31.66 -18.06
N GLY A 982 -7.08 -32.05 -18.07
CA GLY A 982 -6.65 -33.43 -17.85
C GLY A 982 -6.83 -34.34 -19.08
N LEU A 983 -6.04 -35.43 -19.11
CA LEU A 983 -5.99 -36.41 -20.20
C LEU A 983 -7.34 -37.06 -20.55
N THR A 984 -8.29 -37.07 -19.61
CA THR A 984 -9.60 -37.72 -19.78
C THR A 984 -10.68 -36.84 -20.41
N HIS A 985 -10.40 -35.54 -20.65
CA HIS A 985 -11.38 -34.60 -21.20
C HIS A 985 -11.52 -34.73 -22.72
N ASP A 986 -12.73 -34.57 -23.26
CA ASP A 986 -13.01 -34.88 -24.67
C ASP A 986 -12.36 -33.90 -25.66
N ILE A 987 -12.13 -32.64 -25.26
CA ILE A 987 -11.33 -31.68 -26.05
C ILE A 987 -9.89 -32.18 -26.22
N VAL A 988 -9.30 -32.76 -25.16
CA VAL A 988 -7.92 -33.27 -25.18
C VAL A 988 -7.81 -34.52 -26.05
N LYS A 989 -8.81 -35.41 -26.02
CA LYS A 989 -8.90 -36.56 -26.95
C LYS A 989 -9.06 -36.12 -28.40
N ALA A 990 -9.86 -35.08 -28.65
CA ALA A 990 -10.04 -34.53 -30.00
C ALA A 990 -8.76 -33.87 -30.53
N GLY A 991 -8.06 -33.08 -29.71
CA GLY A 991 -6.75 -32.50 -30.04
C GLY A 991 -5.71 -33.58 -30.36
N GLN A 992 -5.63 -34.61 -29.52
CA GLN A 992 -4.75 -35.76 -29.72
C GLN A 992 -4.99 -36.44 -31.07
N LYS A 993 -6.25 -36.75 -31.39
CA LYS A 993 -6.62 -37.37 -32.66
C LYS A 993 -6.28 -36.48 -33.88
N ASN A 994 -6.42 -35.16 -33.75
CA ASN A 994 -6.08 -34.23 -34.83
C ASN A 994 -4.56 -34.20 -35.10
N ILE A 995 -3.74 -34.35 -34.05
CA ILE A 995 -2.28 -34.47 -34.14
C ILE A 995 -1.90 -35.78 -34.85
N GLU A 996 -2.45 -36.92 -34.40
CA GLU A 996 -2.23 -38.23 -35.03
C GLU A 996 -2.57 -38.20 -36.53
N GLN A 997 -3.76 -37.69 -36.87
CA GLN A 997 -4.21 -37.52 -38.26
C GLN A 997 -3.42 -36.48 -39.07
N LEU A 998 -2.56 -35.67 -38.46
CA LEU A 998 -1.62 -34.79 -39.16
C LEU A 998 -0.28 -35.49 -39.40
N ILE A 999 0.22 -36.23 -38.40
CA ILE A 999 1.45 -37.04 -38.48
C ILE A 999 1.32 -38.08 -39.61
N ASP A 1000 0.21 -38.83 -39.67
CA ASP A 1000 -0.05 -39.82 -40.74
C ASP A 1000 0.10 -39.20 -42.14
N ARG A 1001 -0.52 -38.04 -42.38
CA ARG A 1001 -0.47 -37.32 -43.66
C ARG A 1001 0.93 -36.79 -43.98
N ILE A 1002 1.66 -36.32 -42.98
CA ILE A 1002 3.05 -35.87 -43.11
C ILE A 1002 3.93 -37.05 -43.56
N GLU A 1003 3.76 -38.24 -42.98
CA GLU A 1003 4.48 -39.45 -43.39
C GLU A 1003 4.11 -39.91 -44.80
N GLU A 1004 2.82 -39.98 -45.15
CA GLU A 1004 2.36 -40.30 -46.51
C GLU A 1004 2.98 -39.34 -47.56
N ARG A 1005 3.01 -38.03 -47.28
CA ARG A 1005 3.65 -37.03 -48.15
C ARG A 1005 5.16 -37.23 -48.25
N LYS A 1006 5.84 -37.58 -47.16
CA LYS A 1006 7.29 -37.88 -47.15
C LYS A 1006 7.59 -39.14 -47.98
N GLN A 1007 6.79 -40.20 -47.87
CA GLN A 1007 6.89 -41.40 -48.71
C GLN A 1007 6.60 -41.11 -50.20
N LEU A 1008 5.57 -40.32 -50.51
CA LEU A 1008 5.23 -39.95 -51.90
C LEU A 1008 6.31 -39.08 -52.54
N ARG A 1009 6.90 -38.13 -51.78
CA ARG A 1009 8.07 -37.34 -52.24
C ARG A 1009 9.26 -38.24 -52.55
N LYS A 1010 9.56 -39.21 -51.68
CA LYS A 1010 10.64 -40.18 -51.88
C LYS A 1010 10.42 -41.01 -53.16
N LYS A 1011 9.24 -41.60 -53.35
CA LYS A 1011 8.90 -42.35 -54.58
C LYS A 1011 9.03 -41.50 -55.85
N LYS A 1012 8.61 -40.23 -55.83
CA LYS A 1012 8.79 -39.33 -56.98
C LYS A 1012 10.26 -39.00 -57.26
N GLN A 1013 11.10 -38.87 -56.24
CA GLN A 1013 12.54 -38.69 -56.41
C GLN A 1013 13.25 -39.95 -56.90
N GLU A 1014 12.74 -41.13 -56.56
CA GLU A 1014 13.23 -42.42 -57.06
C GLU A 1014 12.84 -42.59 -58.54
N GLN A 1015 11.56 -42.36 -58.89
CA GLN A 1015 11.09 -42.39 -60.28
C GLN A 1015 11.81 -41.36 -61.18
N ALA A 1016 12.03 -40.13 -60.72
CA ALA A 1016 12.78 -39.13 -61.49
C ALA A 1016 14.26 -39.53 -61.70
N LYS A 1017 14.85 -40.30 -60.78
CA LYS A 1017 16.20 -40.88 -60.92
C LYS A 1017 16.24 -42.12 -61.80
N GLU A 1018 15.10 -42.73 -62.11
CA GLU A 1018 14.98 -43.82 -63.09
C GLU A 1018 14.73 -43.25 -64.48
N GLN A 1019 13.79 -42.31 -64.64
CA GLN A 1019 13.56 -41.61 -65.90
C GLN A 1019 14.82 -40.90 -66.40
N GLY A 1020 15.52 -40.14 -65.55
CA GLY A 1020 16.80 -39.52 -65.92
C GLY A 1020 17.96 -40.48 -66.19
N LYS A 1021 17.78 -41.80 -65.96
CA LYS A 1021 18.71 -42.87 -66.40
C LYS A 1021 18.25 -43.57 -67.69
N GLU A 1022 16.98 -43.43 -68.07
CA GLU A 1022 16.46 -43.88 -69.35
C GLU A 1022 16.71 -42.79 -70.41
N GLU A 1023 16.43 -41.52 -70.10
CA GLU A 1023 16.77 -40.36 -70.94
C GLU A 1023 18.27 -40.33 -71.28
N ALA A 1024 19.15 -40.46 -70.27
CA ALA A 1024 20.60 -40.53 -70.48
C ALA A 1024 21.09 -41.77 -71.27
N LYS A 1025 20.27 -42.83 -71.37
CA LYS A 1025 20.55 -43.98 -72.26
C LYS A 1025 20.02 -43.76 -73.67
N GLU A 1026 18.89 -43.07 -73.82
CA GLU A 1026 18.39 -42.68 -75.13
C GLU A 1026 19.35 -41.69 -75.78
N GLU A 1027 19.88 -40.70 -75.05
CA GLU A 1027 20.95 -39.79 -75.51
C GLU A 1027 22.18 -40.57 -75.98
N GLN A 1028 22.74 -41.48 -75.14
CA GLN A 1028 23.87 -42.32 -75.56
C GLN A 1028 23.56 -43.16 -76.82
N SER A 1029 22.33 -43.64 -76.98
CA SER A 1029 21.91 -44.39 -78.18
C SER A 1029 21.64 -43.53 -79.42
N GLN A 1030 21.52 -42.21 -79.24
CA GLN A 1030 21.43 -41.23 -80.34
C GLN A 1030 22.82 -40.76 -80.77
N ASP A 1031 23.75 -40.56 -79.84
CA ASP A 1031 25.17 -40.32 -80.15
C ASP A 1031 25.80 -41.52 -80.88
N GLU A 1032 25.62 -42.76 -80.40
CA GLU A 1032 26.06 -43.99 -81.10
C GLU A 1032 25.42 -44.17 -82.48
N LYS A 1033 24.29 -43.50 -82.77
CA LYS A 1033 23.64 -43.47 -84.11
C LYS A 1033 24.05 -42.27 -84.96
N THR A 1034 24.87 -41.37 -84.42
CA THR A 1034 25.36 -40.17 -85.11
C THR A 1034 26.84 -40.31 -85.49
N GLU A 1035 27.58 -41.23 -84.85
CA GLU A 1035 28.92 -41.69 -85.27
C GLU A 1035 28.91 -42.82 -86.34
N LEU A 1036 27.73 -43.23 -86.85
CA LEU A 1036 27.53 -44.44 -87.68
C LEU A 1036 26.87 -44.15 -89.05
#